data_AF-A0A212RPK3-F1
#
_entry.id   AF-A0A212RPK3-F1
#
_cell.length_a   1.000
_cell.length_b   1.000
_cell.length_c   1.000
_cell.angle_alpha   90.00
_cell.angle_beta   90.00
_cell.angle_gamma   90.00
#
_symmetry.space_group_name_H-M   'P 1'
#
loop_
_entity.id
_entity.type
_entity.pdbx_description
1 polymer ?
#
loop_
_entity_poly.entity_id
_entity_poly.type
_entity_poly.pdbx_seq_one_letter_code
_entity_poly.pdbx_strand_id
1 'polypeptide(L)'
;MLAQIWRKWALFGRLLAACRFSLLSALAGLALLGGVVQAQNLFADLAFSDSLAQIGHWLLFLLAVFFVWAFPVHYGARRVLEEPDWLVSVHTRRSLPPKARAALEDELRQELAGAIRWTPRILGLLPFFAVAVGLAFCDASMEAARDLDEVKRAHDQILLIAVGDAIAAVLFALFVIWRRDLLRWLGHRANLRADGGAARLHAGLALFARLSLIGTGLVFVAAYLRPHELAALFDRALLIPFLLGSLVLTFSLLARLGHRSGWPALASLVALCVVVTGANRHLNDIRLLPAPSAEQRAGRQVELAAAVEKWRRANACADDLAKCPAALILAAEGGASRAAFMAATLAGEIIDRTGPGGAPGRKIFALSGVSGGAFGAAAIRAALADAEERGASAPPCVRGDRTWFGMESRDAPDYRLSWRSCLQLLVSGDYLSSGFIGLGFRDILAPANPFGAGSLILDRAALLEQSWERHYNYIADITRAPHPCGARAGKGLCRPFGYAGAKDGWLPLLLLNGTSVTTGRRIIASDLVSTYASPDGKPGRIALSSQAYDVFEMMSRSCQDNGGACAAPGQGAADAPALRDAPDLRLSTAALLSARFPIISPAGVIRNDADPSYGDRVVDGGYFENSGLSTALDLAEALHGLGLKPALVWVQNDPNIDRAAKKTPPRPAATPQIAPLDQSLGVEVAGPLSAPVGTLIATRQGHGEEAADLAVRALARINGTETLGFFKILMNETPTIGPAAPGDALFAAQCASLARKKPAMSKVSMSWWLSASVQAELDAQFCDAANRRSINDIVALTTRP
;
A
#
# COMPACT_ATOMS: atom_id res chain seq x y z
N MET A 1 -10.85 51.66 -12.32
CA MET A 1 -11.35 50.30 -12.59
C MET A 1 -10.40 49.21 -12.08
N LEU A 2 -9.15 49.11 -12.58
CA LEU A 2 -8.18 48.08 -12.16
C LEU A 2 -7.90 48.04 -10.64
N ALA A 3 -7.69 49.19 -10.00
CA ALA A 3 -7.46 49.24 -8.54
C ALA A 3 -8.67 48.77 -7.71
N GLN A 4 -9.90 49.05 -8.17
CA GLN A 4 -11.12 48.58 -7.51
C GLN A 4 -11.32 47.08 -7.69
N ILE A 5 -11.01 46.56 -8.88
CA ILE A 5 -11.02 45.11 -9.16
C ILE A 5 -9.99 44.42 -8.27
N TRP A 6 -8.75 44.93 -8.22
CA TRP A 6 -7.68 44.38 -7.37
C TRP A 6 -8.06 44.41 -5.88
N ARG A 7 -8.65 45.50 -5.39
CA ARG A 7 -9.17 45.59 -4.01
C ARG A 7 -10.17 44.47 -3.73
N LYS A 8 -11.14 44.25 -4.62
CA LYS A 8 -12.15 43.18 -4.47
C LYS A 8 -11.50 41.80 -4.46
N TRP A 9 -10.55 41.53 -5.35
CA TRP A 9 -9.80 40.28 -5.36
C TRP A 9 -8.99 40.07 -4.09
N ALA A 10 -8.30 41.10 -3.59
CA ALA A 10 -7.53 41.02 -2.36
C ALA A 10 -8.43 40.76 -1.14
N LEU A 11 -9.60 41.41 -1.06
CA LEU A 11 -10.58 41.18 0.00
C LEU A 11 -11.18 39.78 -0.08
N PHE A 12 -11.48 39.29 -1.28
CA PHE A 12 -11.94 37.92 -1.48
C PHE A 12 -10.85 36.89 -1.11
N GLY A 13 -9.59 37.16 -1.47
CA GLY A 13 -8.45 36.34 -1.06
C GLY A 13 -8.29 36.29 0.46
N ARG A 14 -8.48 37.42 1.17
CA ARG A 14 -8.50 37.44 2.64
C ARG A 14 -9.65 36.61 3.23
N LEU A 15 -10.83 36.66 2.62
CA LEU A 15 -11.98 35.84 3.01
C LEU A 15 -11.66 34.35 2.88
N LEU A 16 -11.07 33.93 1.76
CA LEU A 16 -10.63 32.55 1.55
C LEU A 16 -9.54 32.15 2.55
N ALA A 17 -8.57 33.04 2.83
CA ALA A 17 -7.52 32.80 3.81
C ALA A 17 -8.06 32.65 5.24
N ALA A 18 -9.11 33.39 5.61
CA ALA A 18 -9.78 33.23 6.89
C ALA A 18 -10.44 31.84 7.01
N CYS A 19 -11.09 31.36 5.94
CA CYS A 19 -11.72 30.05 5.87
C CYS A 19 -10.80 28.91 5.40
N ARG A 20 -9.47 29.11 5.43
CA ARG A 20 -8.51 28.22 4.79
C ARG A 20 -8.66 26.74 5.16
N PHE A 21 -9.09 26.39 6.37
CA PHE A 21 -9.24 24.98 6.74
C PHE A 21 -10.45 24.30 6.10
N SER A 22 -11.59 24.98 6.07
CA SER A 22 -12.75 24.52 5.31
C SER A 22 -12.43 24.42 3.82
N LEU A 23 -11.68 25.40 3.29
CA LEU A 23 -11.22 25.38 1.90
C LEU A 23 -10.25 24.22 1.62
N LEU A 24 -9.21 24.05 2.45
CA LEU A 24 -8.21 22.99 2.31
C LEU A 24 -8.83 21.61 2.44
N SER A 25 -9.76 21.39 3.38
CA SER A 25 -10.50 20.14 3.51
C SER A 25 -11.30 19.81 2.24
N ALA A 26 -12.06 20.78 1.71
CA ALA A 26 -12.83 20.60 0.50
C ALA A 26 -11.96 20.35 -0.74
N LEU A 27 -10.89 21.12 -0.91
CA LEU A 27 -9.94 20.96 -2.02
C LEU A 27 -9.14 19.65 -1.91
N ALA A 28 -8.75 19.24 -0.70
CA ALA A 28 -8.09 17.96 -0.47
C ALA A 28 -8.99 16.79 -0.84
N GLY A 29 -10.29 16.86 -0.51
CA GLY A 29 -11.27 15.86 -0.96
C GLY A 29 -11.41 15.80 -2.47
N LEU A 30 -11.49 16.95 -3.14
CA LEU A 30 -11.57 17.00 -4.61
C LEU A 30 -10.29 16.48 -5.27
N ALA A 31 -9.12 16.82 -4.73
CA ALA A 31 -7.83 16.32 -5.23
C ALA A 31 -7.69 14.82 -5.00
N LEU A 32 -8.10 14.30 -3.84
CA LEU A 32 -8.06 12.88 -3.50
C LEU A 32 -9.01 12.08 -4.42
N LEU A 33 -10.28 12.44 -4.46
CA LEU A 33 -11.29 11.70 -5.22
C LEU A 33 -11.22 11.95 -6.73
N GLY A 34 -10.74 13.12 -7.15
CA GLY A 34 -10.54 13.46 -8.56
C GLY A 34 -9.21 12.97 -9.14
N GLY A 35 -8.15 12.87 -8.32
CA GLY A 35 -6.79 12.61 -8.80
C GLY A 35 -6.20 11.25 -8.41
N VAL A 36 -6.79 10.52 -7.46
CA VAL A 36 -6.21 9.29 -6.90
C VAL A 36 -7.12 8.09 -7.18
N VAL A 37 -6.70 7.21 -8.10
CA VAL A 37 -7.44 6.01 -8.50
C VAL A 37 -7.71 5.07 -7.31
N GLN A 38 -6.76 4.99 -6.38
CA GLN A 38 -6.90 4.19 -5.15
C GLN A 38 -8.10 4.63 -4.30
N ALA A 39 -8.35 5.95 -4.23
CA ALA A 39 -9.48 6.50 -3.48
C ALA A 39 -10.81 6.32 -4.23
N GLN A 40 -10.77 6.38 -5.57
CA GLN A 40 -11.93 6.13 -6.43
C GLN A 40 -12.41 4.68 -6.28
N ASN A 41 -11.49 3.71 -6.28
CA ASN A 41 -11.82 2.27 -6.16
C ASN A 41 -12.51 1.88 -4.85
N LEU A 42 -12.52 2.75 -3.83
CA LEU A 42 -13.27 2.52 -2.59
C LEU A 42 -14.77 2.39 -2.84
N PHE A 43 -15.30 3.03 -3.89
CA PHE A 43 -16.72 2.93 -4.25
C PHE A 43 -17.08 1.62 -4.95
N ALA A 44 -16.09 0.87 -5.45
CA ALA A 44 -16.24 -0.46 -6.05
C ALA A 44 -16.03 -1.60 -5.03
N ASP A 45 -16.08 -1.28 -3.73
CA ASP A 45 -15.93 -2.25 -2.66
C ASP A 45 -17.18 -3.12 -2.50
N LEU A 46 -17.04 -4.42 -2.70
CA LEU A 46 -18.12 -5.42 -2.62
C LEU A 46 -18.03 -6.31 -1.38
N ALA A 47 -17.30 -5.90 -0.35
CA ALA A 47 -17.12 -6.70 0.86
C ALA A 47 -18.41 -7.03 1.64
N PHE A 48 -19.56 -6.42 1.30
CA PHE A 48 -20.85 -6.66 1.94
C PHE A 48 -21.78 -7.44 1.00
N SER A 49 -21.89 -8.75 1.24
CA SER A 49 -22.70 -9.66 0.43
C SER A 49 -24.21 -9.57 0.70
N ASP A 50 -24.59 -9.17 1.92
CA ASP A 50 -25.97 -8.96 2.33
C ASP A 50 -26.46 -7.57 1.89
N SER A 51 -27.56 -7.54 1.13
CA SER A 51 -28.12 -6.30 0.58
C SER A 51 -28.51 -5.29 1.68
N LEU A 52 -28.99 -5.76 2.83
CA LEU A 52 -29.31 -4.87 3.96
C LEU A 52 -28.06 -4.27 4.58
N ALA A 53 -27.03 -5.09 4.82
CA ALA A 53 -25.74 -4.62 5.33
C ALA A 53 -25.08 -3.62 4.36
N GLN A 54 -25.14 -3.89 3.05
CA GLN A 54 -24.62 -3.01 2.01
C GLN A 54 -25.33 -1.65 1.99
N ILE A 55 -26.67 -1.64 2.01
CA ILE A 55 -27.47 -0.40 2.08
C ILE A 55 -27.15 0.36 3.38
N GLY A 56 -27.07 -0.34 4.51
CA GLY A 56 -26.73 0.25 5.81
C GLY A 56 -25.35 0.90 5.81
N HIS A 57 -24.35 0.25 5.21
CA HIS A 57 -22.99 0.77 5.09
C HIS A 57 -22.94 2.07 4.27
N TRP A 58 -23.53 2.07 3.07
CA TRP A 58 -23.51 3.27 2.21
C TRP A 58 -24.39 4.39 2.75
N LEU A 59 -25.49 4.08 3.43
CA LEU A 59 -26.26 5.09 4.16
C LEU A 59 -25.42 5.73 5.28
N LEU A 60 -24.68 4.93 6.06
CA LEU A 60 -23.76 5.43 7.07
C LEU A 60 -22.66 6.31 6.45
N PHE A 61 -22.13 5.93 5.30
CA PHE A 61 -21.17 6.74 4.54
C PHE A 61 -21.74 8.11 4.16
N LEU A 62 -22.94 8.14 3.56
CA LEU A 62 -23.60 9.40 3.18
C LEU A 62 -23.92 10.27 4.40
N LEU A 63 -24.33 9.67 5.51
CA LEU A 63 -24.52 10.37 6.79
C LEU A 63 -23.20 10.94 7.31
N ALA A 64 -22.09 10.23 7.18
CA ALA A 64 -20.76 10.71 7.55
C ALA A 64 -20.30 11.86 6.65
N VAL A 65 -20.51 11.79 5.33
CA VAL A 65 -20.25 12.90 4.41
C VAL A 65 -21.07 14.13 4.84
N PHE A 66 -22.34 13.96 5.19
CA PHE A 66 -23.20 15.05 5.64
C PHE A 66 -22.75 15.66 6.98
N PHE A 67 -22.66 14.85 8.03
CA PHE A 67 -22.53 15.32 9.41
C PHE A 67 -21.09 15.45 9.90
N VAL A 68 -20.18 14.65 9.36
CA VAL A 68 -18.78 14.62 9.80
C VAL A 68 -17.89 15.42 8.86
N TRP A 69 -18.27 15.62 7.59
CA TRP A 69 -17.45 16.36 6.63
C TRP A 69 -18.08 17.68 6.16
N ALA A 70 -19.21 17.64 5.45
CA ALA A 70 -19.88 18.81 4.89
C ALA A 70 -20.32 19.81 5.95
N PHE A 71 -20.93 19.33 7.05
CA PHE A 71 -21.34 20.18 8.15
C PHE A 71 -20.15 20.89 8.82
N PRO A 72 -19.05 20.20 9.23
CA PRO A 72 -17.85 20.86 9.74
C PRO A 72 -17.23 21.89 8.79
N VAL A 73 -17.15 21.57 7.50
CA VAL A 73 -16.64 22.50 6.47
C VAL A 73 -17.51 23.75 6.38
N HIS A 74 -18.83 23.59 6.29
CA HIS A 74 -19.78 24.71 6.26
C HIS A 74 -19.74 25.54 7.54
N TYR A 75 -19.90 24.87 8.69
CA TYR A 75 -20.05 25.52 9.98
C TYR A 75 -18.76 26.21 10.44
N GLY A 76 -17.61 25.57 10.20
CA GLY A 76 -16.29 26.15 10.45
C GLY A 76 -16.10 27.47 9.70
N ALA A 77 -16.32 27.46 8.38
CA ALA A 77 -16.23 28.66 7.54
C ALA A 77 -17.20 29.75 8.02
N ARG A 78 -18.46 29.39 8.25
CA ARG A 78 -19.48 30.33 8.72
C ARG A 78 -19.09 30.99 10.03
N ARG A 79 -18.62 30.23 11.02
CA ARG A 79 -18.26 30.77 12.34
C ARG A 79 -17.07 31.71 12.29
N VAL A 80 -16.10 31.45 11.41
CA VAL A 80 -14.99 32.38 11.18
C VAL A 80 -15.51 33.67 10.58
N LEU A 81 -16.36 33.59 9.54
CA LEU A 81 -16.83 34.77 8.81
C LEU A 81 -17.87 35.61 9.58
N GLU A 82 -18.58 35.01 10.54
CA GLU A 82 -19.52 35.72 11.43
C GLU A 82 -18.81 36.73 12.36
N GLU A 83 -17.52 36.54 12.65
CA GLU A 83 -16.72 37.43 13.51
C GLU A 83 -16.04 38.53 12.68
N PRO A 84 -15.84 39.76 13.19
CA PRO A 84 -15.20 40.82 12.41
C PRO A 84 -13.66 40.74 12.41
N ASP A 85 -13.08 39.96 13.32
CA ASP A 85 -11.65 40.00 13.64
C ASP A 85 -10.70 39.55 12.50
N TRP A 86 -11.23 38.87 11.48
CA TRP A 86 -10.47 38.46 10.29
C TRP A 86 -10.42 39.54 9.19
N LEU A 87 -11.37 40.48 9.18
CA LEU A 87 -11.47 41.54 8.15
C LEU A 87 -10.35 42.57 8.30
N VAL A 88 -10.08 42.95 9.56
CA VAL A 88 -9.17 44.03 9.92
C VAL A 88 -8.01 43.46 10.75
N SER A 89 -6.78 43.78 10.33
CA SER A 89 -5.57 43.31 11.01
C SER A 89 -5.56 43.74 12.49
N VAL A 90 -4.90 42.95 13.35
CA VAL A 90 -4.77 43.27 14.78
C VAL A 90 -4.11 44.63 14.99
N HIS A 91 -3.09 44.95 14.19
CA HIS A 91 -2.39 46.22 14.27
C HIS A 91 -3.35 47.39 13.98
N THR A 92 -4.12 47.30 12.90
CA THR A 92 -5.13 48.30 12.54
C THR A 92 -6.27 48.40 13.57
N ARG A 93 -6.70 47.27 14.15
CA ARG A 93 -7.71 47.24 15.21
C ARG A 93 -7.24 47.92 16.50
N ARG A 94 -5.94 47.86 16.81
CA ARG A 94 -5.33 48.51 17.97
C ARG A 94 -5.03 50.00 17.74
N SER A 95 -4.81 50.42 16.50
CA SER A 95 -4.49 51.81 16.15
C SER A 95 -5.72 52.70 15.93
N LEU A 96 -6.88 52.13 15.58
CA LEU A 96 -8.09 52.90 15.28
C LEU A 96 -8.96 53.15 16.52
N PRO A 97 -9.58 54.34 16.65
CA PRO A 97 -10.63 54.59 17.63
C PRO A 97 -11.82 53.61 17.45
N PRO A 98 -12.52 53.21 18.53
CA PRO A 98 -13.58 52.20 18.46
C PRO A 98 -14.69 52.50 17.44
N LYS A 99 -15.10 53.77 17.31
CA LYS A 99 -16.13 54.19 16.35
C LYS A 99 -15.67 54.08 14.89
N ALA A 100 -14.44 54.51 14.60
CA ALA A 100 -13.86 54.43 13.26
C ALA A 100 -13.63 52.97 12.84
N ARG A 101 -13.22 52.13 13.79
CA ARG A 101 -13.11 50.68 13.61
C ARG A 101 -14.47 50.06 13.25
N ALA A 102 -15.52 50.35 14.01
CA ALA A 102 -16.85 49.81 13.75
C ALA A 102 -17.39 50.21 12.37
N ALA A 103 -17.21 51.48 11.98
CA ALA A 103 -17.60 51.96 10.66
C ALA A 103 -16.86 51.24 9.52
N LEU A 104 -15.55 51.04 9.65
CA LEU A 104 -14.74 50.30 8.68
C LEU A 104 -15.16 48.82 8.60
N GLU A 105 -15.41 48.17 9.74
CA GLU A 105 -15.89 46.79 9.78
C GLU A 105 -17.25 46.63 9.10
N ASP A 106 -18.17 47.58 9.30
CA ASP A 106 -19.49 47.58 8.66
C ASP A 106 -19.41 47.83 7.15
N GLU A 107 -18.58 48.78 6.69
CA GLU A 107 -18.34 49.03 5.26
C GLU A 107 -17.83 47.76 4.56
N LEU A 108 -16.78 47.14 5.11
CA LEU A 108 -16.19 45.93 4.53
C LEU A 108 -17.16 44.74 4.56
N ARG A 109 -17.99 44.62 5.60
CA ARG A 109 -19.03 43.59 5.69
C ARG A 109 -20.13 43.78 4.65
N GLN A 110 -20.53 45.02 4.38
CA GLN A 110 -21.51 45.30 3.33
C GLN A 110 -20.93 44.99 1.95
N GLU A 111 -19.68 45.38 1.69
CA GLU A 111 -18.99 45.10 0.42
C GLU A 111 -18.88 43.58 0.15
N LEU A 112 -18.60 42.79 1.20
CA LEU A 112 -18.45 41.33 1.12
C LEU A 112 -19.72 40.55 1.46
N ALA A 113 -20.87 41.19 1.66
CA ALA A 113 -22.07 40.54 2.21
C ALA A 113 -22.52 39.31 1.41
N GLY A 114 -22.42 39.38 0.08
CA GLY A 114 -22.72 38.24 -0.81
C GLY A 114 -21.73 37.10 -0.63
N ALA A 115 -20.42 37.39 -0.61
CA ALA A 115 -19.37 36.40 -0.45
C ALA A 115 -19.42 35.74 0.93
N ILE A 116 -19.57 36.52 2.02
CA ILE A 116 -19.72 36.02 3.39
C ILE A 116 -20.92 35.05 3.50
N ARG A 117 -22.01 35.32 2.77
CA ARG A 117 -23.21 34.48 2.76
C ARG A 117 -23.02 33.18 1.98
N TRP A 118 -22.41 33.24 0.81
CA TRP A 118 -22.34 32.09 -0.12
C TRP A 118 -21.12 31.22 0.09
N THR A 119 -19.96 31.76 0.48
CA THR A 119 -18.72 30.97 0.63
C THR A 119 -18.90 29.76 1.54
N PRO A 120 -19.46 29.86 2.77
CA PRO A 120 -19.67 28.68 3.60
C PRO A 120 -20.59 27.63 2.96
N ARG A 121 -21.56 28.06 2.15
CA ARG A 121 -22.53 27.15 1.50
C ARG A 121 -21.86 26.37 0.37
N ILE A 122 -21.12 27.08 -0.48
CA ILE A 122 -20.35 26.48 -1.57
C ILE A 122 -19.32 25.52 -1.00
N LEU A 123 -18.54 25.94 0.00
CA LEU A 123 -17.57 25.07 0.66
C LEU A 123 -18.23 23.83 1.27
N GLY A 124 -19.41 23.96 1.89
CA GLY A 124 -20.15 22.83 2.45
C GLY A 124 -20.73 21.87 1.40
N LEU A 125 -20.96 22.32 0.16
CA LEU A 125 -21.43 21.46 -0.94
C LEU A 125 -20.29 20.76 -1.69
N LEU A 126 -19.07 21.28 -1.60
CA LEU A 126 -17.90 20.69 -2.26
C LEU A 126 -17.60 19.24 -1.85
N PRO A 127 -17.78 18.79 -0.60
CA PRO A 127 -17.64 17.37 -0.24
C PRO A 127 -18.52 16.43 -1.07
N PHE A 128 -19.80 16.76 -1.27
CA PHE A 128 -20.70 15.97 -2.13
C PHE A 128 -20.23 16.01 -3.59
N PHE A 129 -19.84 17.19 -4.08
CA PHE A 129 -19.27 17.29 -5.43
C PHE A 129 -18.00 16.44 -5.60
N ALA A 130 -17.12 16.39 -4.59
CA ALA A 130 -15.93 15.55 -4.62
C ALA A 130 -16.29 14.05 -4.65
N VAL A 131 -17.31 13.63 -3.89
CA VAL A 131 -17.86 12.26 -3.94
C VAL A 131 -18.42 11.94 -5.32
N ALA A 132 -19.23 12.82 -5.89
CA ALA A 132 -19.78 12.65 -7.24
C ALA A 132 -18.68 12.53 -8.31
N VAL A 133 -17.62 13.34 -8.24
CA VAL A 133 -16.44 13.23 -9.13
C VAL A 133 -15.74 11.88 -8.94
N GLY A 134 -15.53 11.45 -7.69
CA GLY A 134 -14.91 10.16 -7.38
C GLY A 134 -15.70 8.96 -7.92
N LEU A 135 -17.03 9.00 -7.79
CA LEU A 135 -17.95 7.99 -8.33
C LEU A 135 -17.89 7.94 -9.86
N ALA A 136 -17.93 9.11 -10.51
CA ALA A 136 -17.86 9.20 -11.97
C ALA A 136 -16.55 8.64 -12.53
N PHE A 137 -15.42 8.95 -11.89
CA PHE A 137 -14.12 8.40 -12.31
C PHE A 137 -13.96 6.92 -11.96
N CYS A 138 -14.54 6.45 -10.85
CA CYS A 138 -14.57 5.03 -10.53
C CYS A 138 -15.34 4.24 -11.60
N ASP A 139 -16.54 4.69 -11.99
CA ASP A 139 -17.33 4.04 -13.04
C ASP A 139 -16.60 4.05 -14.39
N ALA A 140 -16.06 5.21 -14.79
CA ALA A 140 -15.31 5.35 -16.04
C ALA A 140 -14.08 4.44 -16.09
N SER A 141 -13.44 4.15 -14.96
CA SER A 141 -12.27 3.27 -14.90
C SER A 141 -12.59 1.79 -15.14
N MET A 142 -13.85 1.38 -14.90
CA MET A 142 -14.28 -0.02 -15.00
C MET A 142 -15.13 -0.31 -16.24
N GLU A 143 -15.46 0.70 -17.05
CA GLU A 143 -16.35 0.58 -18.22
C GLU A 143 -15.92 -0.55 -19.17
N ALA A 144 -14.61 -0.74 -19.35
CA ALA A 144 -14.06 -1.76 -20.23
C ALA A 144 -14.14 -3.20 -19.67
N ALA A 145 -14.30 -3.37 -18.34
CA ALA A 145 -14.34 -4.67 -17.66
C ALA A 145 -15.78 -5.12 -17.29
N ARG A 146 -16.83 -4.48 -17.83
CA ARG A 146 -18.24 -4.74 -17.50
C ARG A 146 -18.73 -6.15 -17.83
N ASP A 147 -17.94 -6.98 -18.50
CA ASP A 147 -18.25 -8.39 -18.75
C ASP A 147 -18.13 -9.27 -17.49
N LEU A 148 -17.37 -8.84 -16.48
CA LEU A 148 -17.24 -9.54 -15.20
C LEU A 148 -18.42 -9.24 -14.27
N ASP A 149 -18.87 -10.25 -13.52
CA ASP A 149 -20.09 -10.12 -12.70
C ASP A 149 -19.85 -9.27 -11.45
N GLU A 150 -18.62 -9.29 -10.92
CA GLU A 150 -18.13 -8.38 -9.89
C GLU A 150 -18.19 -6.92 -10.37
N VAL A 151 -17.81 -6.64 -11.62
CA VAL A 151 -17.80 -5.28 -12.17
C VAL A 151 -19.22 -4.75 -12.36
N LYS A 152 -20.16 -5.57 -12.82
CA LYS A 152 -21.58 -5.19 -12.93
C LYS A 152 -22.17 -4.83 -11.57
N ARG A 153 -21.92 -5.65 -10.55
CA ARG A 153 -22.38 -5.38 -9.18
C ARG A 153 -21.78 -4.09 -8.62
N ALA A 154 -20.49 -3.83 -8.89
CA ALA A 154 -19.85 -2.57 -8.51
C ALA A 154 -20.49 -1.36 -9.23
N HIS A 155 -20.84 -1.48 -10.50
CA HIS A 155 -21.53 -0.43 -11.25
C HIS A 155 -22.91 -0.08 -10.65
N ASP A 156 -23.75 -1.08 -10.36
CA ASP A 156 -25.08 -0.87 -9.77
C ASP A 156 -24.97 -0.19 -8.40
N GLN A 157 -23.98 -0.61 -7.59
CA GLN A 157 -23.67 0.03 -6.32
C GLN A 157 -23.27 1.51 -6.51
N ILE A 158 -22.38 1.81 -7.46
CA ILE A 158 -21.94 3.19 -7.73
C ILE A 158 -23.12 4.09 -8.10
N LEU A 159 -24.05 3.61 -8.95
CA LEU A 159 -25.25 4.35 -9.29
C LEU A 159 -26.14 4.62 -8.07
N LEU A 160 -26.34 3.62 -7.21
CA LEU A 160 -27.10 3.78 -5.97
C LEU A 160 -26.48 4.83 -5.05
N ILE A 161 -25.15 4.79 -4.87
CA ILE A 161 -24.43 5.78 -4.07
C ILE A 161 -24.54 7.17 -4.70
N ALA A 162 -24.44 7.29 -6.03
CA ALA A 162 -24.53 8.58 -6.73
C ALA A 162 -25.91 9.23 -6.56
N VAL A 163 -26.99 8.45 -6.65
CA VAL A 163 -28.35 8.93 -6.36
C VAL A 163 -28.48 9.34 -4.90
N GLY A 164 -27.96 8.52 -3.97
CA GLY A 164 -27.95 8.83 -2.54
C GLY A 164 -27.19 10.11 -2.20
N ASP A 165 -26.02 10.32 -2.83
CA ASP A 165 -25.20 11.53 -2.68
C ASP A 165 -25.90 12.77 -3.23
N ALA A 166 -26.54 12.67 -4.40
CA ALA A 166 -27.34 13.76 -4.96
C ALA A 166 -28.51 14.15 -4.04
N ILE A 167 -29.22 13.17 -3.47
CA ILE A 167 -30.29 13.40 -2.49
C ILE A 167 -29.71 14.07 -1.23
N ALA A 168 -28.60 13.55 -0.69
CA ALA A 168 -27.95 14.10 0.49
C ALA A 168 -27.47 15.55 0.26
N ALA A 169 -26.92 15.85 -0.92
CA ALA A 169 -26.50 17.18 -1.33
C ALA A 169 -27.68 18.16 -1.43
N VAL A 170 -28.80 17.73 -2.02
CA VAL A 170 -30.04 18.53 -2.06
C VAL A 170 -30.55 18.78 -0.65
N LEU A 171 -30.66 17.74 0.18
CA LEU A 171 -31.08 17.87 1.58
C LEU A 171 -30.15 18.81 2.36
N PHE A 172 -28.83 18.76 2.11
CA PHE A 172 -27.86 19.65 2.72
C PHE A 172 -28.03 21.10 2.25
N ALA A 173 -28.24 21.32 0.94
CA ALA A 173 -28.51 22.64 0.39
C ALA A 173 -29.79 23.24 0.99
N LEU A 174 -30.88 22.45 1.04
CA LEU A 174 -32.13 22.85 1.70
C LEU A 174 -31.91 23.15 3.17
N PHE A 175 -31.18 22.30 3.89
CA PHE A 175 -30.82 22.49 5.29
C PHE A 175 -30.06 23.80 5.49
N VAL A 176 -29.08 24.14 4.66
CA VAL A 176 -28.22 25.33 4.82
C VAL A 176 -28.91 26.62 4.35
N ILE A 177 -29.76 26.56 3.32
CA ILE A 177 -30.49 27.72 2.77
C ILE A 177 -31.72 28.03 3.63
N TRP A 178 -32.59 27.04 3.83
CA TRP A 178 -33.86 27.19 4.53
C TRP A 178 -33.75 26.98 6.03
N ARG A 179 -32.55 26.77 6.58
CA ARG A 179 -32.32 26.62 8.03
C ARG A 179 -33.21 27.58 8.83
N ARG A 180 -33.17 28.88 8.54
CA ARG A 180 -33.89 29.88 9.35
C ARG A 180 -35.40 29.72 9.26
N ASP A 181 -35.93 29.38 8.10
CA ASP A 181 -37.37 29.28 7.85
C ASP A 181 -37.93 27.91 8.28
N LEU A 182 -37.18 26.83 8.04
CA LEU A 182 -37.44 25.49 8.58
C LEU A 182 -37.45 25.50 10.12
N LEU A 183 -36.50 26.20 10.73
CA LEU A 183 -36.42 26.37 12.19
C LEU A 183 -37.57 27.21 12.75
N ARG A 184 -38.01 28.26 12.04
CA ARG A 184 -39.21 29.02 12.38
C ARG A 184 -40.47 28.17 12.25
N TRP A 185 -40.58 27.38 11.19
CA TRP A 185 -41.70 26.49 10.91
C TRP A 185 -41.81 25.33 11.92
N LEU A 186 -40.69 24.69 12.28
CA LEU A 186 -40.62 23.69 13.35
C LEU A 186 -40.94 24.32 14.71
N GLY A 187 -40.48 25.53 14.99
CA GLY A 187 -40.87 26.29 16.18
C GLY A 187 -42.37 26.60 16.22
N HIS A 188 -43.00 26.85 15.07
CA HIS A 188 -44.45 27.05 14.96
C HIS A 188 -45.25 25.77 15.25
N ARG A 189 -44.75 24.57 14.86
CA ARG A 189 -45.41 23.29 15.16
C ARG A 189 -45.10 22.76 16.57
N ALA A 190 -43.91 23.04 17.11
CA ALA A 190 -43.53 22.72 18.48
C ALA A 190 -43.98 23.85 19.42
N ASN A 191 -45.30 23.98 19.63
CA ASN A 191 -45.96 24.82 20.64
C ASN A 191 -45.21 26.10 21.10
N LEU A 192 -45.41 27.20 20.37
CA LEU A 192 -45.18 28.56 20.89
C LEU A 192 -46.30 28.96 21.87
N ARG A 193 -46.17 28.54 23.13
CA ARG A 193 -46.69 29.28 24.31
C ARG A 193 -45.61 29.58 25.35
N ALA A 194 -44.34 29.29 25.07
CA ALA A 194 -43.24 29.64 25.97
C ALA A 194 -42.35 30.71 25.33
N ASP A 195 -42.20 31.85 26.03
CA ASP A 195 -41.19 32.85 25.73
C ASP A 195 -39.80 32.18 25.58
N GLY A 196 -39.08 32.53 24.52
CA GLY A 196 -37.70 32.05 24.28
C GLY A 196 -37.55 30.81 23.39
N GLY A 197 -38.56 30.39 22.62
CA GLY A 197 -38.45 29.26 21.67
C GLY A 197 -37.29 29.39 20.66
N ALA A 198 -37.06 30.60 20.11
CA ALA A 198 -35.91 30.88 19.26
C ALA A 198 -34.57 30.72 20.01
N ALA A 199 -34.51 31.13 21.28
CA ALA A 199 -33.32 31.00 22.12
C ALA A 199 -33.01 29.52 22.45
N ARG A 200 -34.03 28.70 22.75
CA ARG A 200 -33.89 27.24 22.96
C ARG A 200 -33.36 26.54 21.72
N LEU A 201 -33.77 26.95 20.53
CA LEU A 201 -33.34 26.36 19.27
C LEU A 201 -31.93 26.79 18.85
N HIS A 202 -31.58 28.06 19.09
CA HIS A 202 -30.20 28.54 18.98
C HIS A 202 -29.27 27.80 19.95
N ALA A 203 -29.73 27.56 21.19
CA ALA A 203 -29.03 26.73 22.16
C ALA A 203 -28.87 25.29 21.67
N GLY A 204 -29.90 24.69 21.06
CA GLY A 204 -29.84 23.35 20.48
C GLY A 204 -28.82 23.21 19.34
N LEU A 205 -28.74 24.20 18.44
CA LEU A 205 -27.75 24.21 17.36
C LEU A 205 -26.32 24.49 17.86
N ALA A 206 -26.19 25.33 18.88
CA ALA A 206 -24.91 25.54 19.55
C ALA A 206 -24.47 24.26 20.30
N LEU A 207 -25.41 23.56 20.93
CA LEU A 207 -25.18 22.27 21.57
C LEU A 207 -24.77 21.21 20.54
N PHE A 208 -25.50 21.06 19.43
CA PHE A 208 -25.14 20.15 18.34
C PHE A 208 -23.73 20.43 17.81
N ALA A 209 -23.38 21.68 17.57
CA ALA A 209 -22.03 22.04 17.12
C ALA A 209 -20.94 21.73 18.18
N ARG A 210 -21.23 21.94 19.46
CA ARG A 210 -20.31 21.56 20.56
C ARG A 210 -20.17 20.04 20.65
N LEU A 211 -21.27 19.30 20.55
CA LEU A 211 -21.26 17.83 20.53
C LEU A 211 -20.53 17.30 19.29
N SER A 212 -20.69 17.92 18.13
CA SER A 212 -19.96 17.59 16.91
C SER A 212 -18.46 17.85 17.07
N LEU A 213 -18.06 18.99 17.65
CA LEU A 213 -16.66 19.28 17.97
C LEU A 213 -16.07 18.25 18.97
N ILE A 214 -16.81 17.91 20.02
CA ILE A 214 -16.37 16.91 21.00
C ILE A 214 -16.28 15.52 20.35
N GLY A 215 -17.31 15.10 19.60
CA GLY A 215 -17.37 13.81 18.94
C GLY A 215 -16.25 13.62 17.92
N THR A 216 -16.03 14.63 17.06
CA THR A 216 -14.91 14.60 16.10
C THR A 216 -13.54 14.63 16.78
N GLY A 217 -13.40 15.36 17.89
CA GLY A 217 -12.21 15.32 18.74
C GLY A 217 -11.97 13.95 19.39
N LEU A 218 -13.03 13.28 19.86
CA LEU A 218 -12.94 11.92 20.41
C LEU A 218 -12.53 10.90 19.34
N VAL A 219 -13.04 11.02 18.12
CA VAL A 219 -12.60 10.20 16.98
C VAL A 219 -11.12 10.42 16.70
N PHE A 220 -10.63 11.66 16.72
CA PHE A 220 -9.20 11.95 16.58
C PHE A 220 -8.36 11.27 17.67
N VAL A 221 -8.78 11.34 18.94
CA VAL A 221 -8.09 10.68 20.06
C VAL A 221 -8.11 9.16 19.90
N ALA A 222 -9.24 8.58 19.49
CA ALA A 222 -9.35 7.15 19.22
C ALA A 222 -8.44 6.73 18.06
N ALA A 223 -8.40 7.51 16.97
CA ALA A 223 -7.51 7.29 15.81
C ALA A 223 -6.03 7.30 16.21
N TYR A 224 -5.66 8.23 17.10
CA TYR A 224 -4.29 8.37 17.59
C TYR A 224 -3.86 7.19 18.49
N LEU A 225 -4.74 6.75 19.40
CA LEU A 225 -4.41 5.73 20.41
C LEU A 225 -4.66 4.28 19.92
N ARG A 226 -5.69 4.08 19.09
CA ARG A 226 -6.25 2.77 18.71
C ARG A 226 -6.56 2.70 17.20
N PRO A 227 -5.55 2.89 16.32
CA PRO A 227 -5.78 2.98 14.88
C PRO A 227 -6.32 1.69 14.24
N HIS A 228 -5.93 0.51 14.76
CA HIS A 228 -6.40 -0.76 14.20
C HIS A 228 -7.86 -1.05 14.54
N GLU A 229 -8.26 -0.77 15.78
CA GLU A 229 -9.65 -0.92 16.21
C GLU A 229 -10.54 0.07 15.48
N LEU A 230 -10.04 1.28 15.22
CA LEU A 230 -10.74 2.27 14.42
C LEU A 230 -10.87 1.83 12.95
N ALA A 231 -9.80 1.30 12.35
CA ALA A 231 -9.82 0.76 10.99
C ALA A 231 -10.79 -0.43 10.83
N ALA A 232 -10.96 -1.24 11.88
CA ALA A 232 -11.90 -2.34 11.89
C ALA A 232 -13.36 -1.89 12.07
N LEU A 233 -13.59 -0.72 12.69
CA LEU A 233 -14.93 -0.14 12.90
C LEU A 233 -15.39 0.72 11.72
N PHE A 234 -14.48 1.50 11.15
CA PHE A 234 -14.73 2.35 9.99
C PHE A 234 -14.02 1.77 8.78
N ASP A 235 -14.79 1.08 7.92
CA ASP A 235 -14.23 0.57 6.68
C ASP A 235 -13.71 1.70 5.79
N ARG A 236 -12.86 1.35 4.84
CA ARG A 236 -12.07 2.22 3.97
C ARG A 236 -12.77 3.51 3.52
N ALA A 237 -13.95 3.41 2.88
CA ALA A 237 -14.68 4.58 2.37
C ALA A 237 -15.10 5.55 3.49
N LEU A 238 -15.49 5.03 4.65
CA LEU A 238 -15.85 5.84 5.82
C LEU A 238 -14.68 6.68 6.34
N LEU A 239 -13.43 6.26 6.12
CA LEU A 239 -12.26 7.02 6.58
C LEU A 239 -12.16 8.40 5.93
N ILE A 240 -12.69 8.60 4.70
CA ILE A 240 -12.62 9.88 3.98
C ILE A 240 -13.30 11.01 4.76
N PRO A 241 -14.61 10.94 5.09
CA PRO A 241 -15.27 12.01 5.83
C PRO A 241 -14.68 12.22 7.23
N PHE A 242 -14.21 11.17 7.91
CA PHE A 242 -13.54 11.33 9.21
C PHE A 242 -12.19 12.03 9.09
N LEU A 243 -11.36 11.66 8.12
CA LEU A 243 -10.05 12.27 7.89
C LEU A 243 -10.19 13.75 7.50
N LEU A 244 -11.05 14.04 6.53
CA LEU A 244 -11.16 15.38 5.98
C LEU A 244 -12.06 16.29 6.81
N GLY A 245 -12.92 15.73 7.68
CA GLY A 245 -13.90 16.48 8.45
C GLY A 245 -13.59 16.68 9.93
N SER A 246 -12.94 15.71 10.58
CA SER A 246 -12.83 15.67 12.05
C SER A 246 -12.08 16.86 12.67
N LEU A 247 -11.02 17.36 12.01
CA LEU A 247 -10.21 18.46 12.54
C LEU A 247 -10.67 19.85 12.09
N VAL A 248 -11.64 19.93 11.17
CA VAL A 248 -12.04 21.22 10.56
C VAL A 248 -12.60 22.18 11.60
N LEU A 249 -13.45 21.69 12.52
CA LEU A 249 -14.03 22.54 13.58
C LEU A 249 -12.96 22.99 14.58
N THR A 250 -12.05 22.10 14.97
CA THR A 250 -10.96 22.38 15.90
C THR A 250 -10.01 23.44 15.32
N PHE A 251 -9.57 23.25 14.08
CA PHE A 251 -8.69 24.21 13.41
C PHE A 251 -9.39 25.54 13.10
N SER A 252 -10.69 25.53 12.78
CA SER A 252 -11.47 26.76 12.64
C SER A 252 -11.60 27.50 13.97
N LEU A 253 -11.73 26.81 15.10
CA LEU A 253 -11.71 27.44 16.42
C LEU A 253 -10.35 28.08 16.72
N LEU A 254 -9.24 27.37 16.47
CA LEU A 254 -7.89 27.91 16.65
C LEU A 254 -7.62 29.11 15.74
N ALA A 255 -8.11 29.11 14.49
CA ALA A 255 -8.04 30.27 13.61
C ALA A 255 -8.75 31.49 14.20
N ARG A 256 -9.97 31.32 14.73
CA ARG A 256 -10.72 32.42 15.36
C ARG A 256 -10.01 32.97 16.58
N LEU A 257 -9.49 32.11 17.45
CA LEU A 257 -8.69 32.52 18.60
C LEU A 257 -7.43 33.29 18.17
N GLY A 258 -6.78 32.85 17.10
CA GLY A 258 -5.63 33.54 16.53
C GLY A 258 -5.97 34.92 15.95
N HIS A 259 -7.08 35.04 15.21
CA HIS A 259 -7.56 36.33 14.72
C HIS A 259 -7.93 37.27 15.87
N ARG A 260 -8.62 36.79 16.90
CA ARG A 260 -8.99 37.59 18.08
C ARG A 260 -7.78 38.12 18.84
N SER A 261 -6.88 37.24 19.22
CA SER A 261 -5.71 37.56 20.06
C SER A 261 -4.57 38.24 19.29
N GLY A 262 -4.49 37.99 17.98
CA GLY A 262 -3.34 38.34 17.15
C GLY A 262 -2.13 37.42 17.32
N TRP A 263 -2.27 36.34 18.09
CA TRP A 263 -1.23 35.31 18.25
C TRP A 263 -1.46 34.17 17.24
N PRO A 264 -0.43 33.70 16.51
CA PRO A 264 -0.58 32.62 15.53
C PRO A 264 -0.68 31.25 16.22
N ALA A 265 -1.79 31.00 16.91
CA ALA A 265 -2.02 29.79 17.72
C ALA A 265 -1.77 28.49 16.96
N LEU A 266 -2.28 28.39 15.72
CA LEU A 266 -2.05 27.23 14.87
C LEU A 266 -0.56 27.07 14.52
N ALA A 267 0.12 28.13 14.10
CA ALA A 267 1.52 28.02 13.70
C ALA A 267 2.38 27.57 14.89
N SER A 268 2.02 28.01 16.10
CA SER A 268 2.66 27.57 17.35
C SER A 268 2.40 26.09 17.63
N LEU A 269 1.16 25.61 17.41
CA LEU A 269 0.83 24.18 17.53
C LEU A 269 1.59 23.33 16.51
N VAL A 270 1.65 23.77 15.25
CA VAL A 270 2.40 23.08 14.19
C VAL A 270 3.89 23.04 14.51
N ALA A 271 4.47 24.16 14.95
CA ALA A 271 5.86 24.22 15.38
C ALA A 271 6.13 23.27 16.55
N LEU A 272 5.23 23.20 17.53
CA LEU A 272 5.31 22.24 18.63
C LEU A 272 5.29 20.79 18.12
N CYS A 273 4.35 20.44 17.25
CA CYS A 273 4.28 19.11 16.63
C CYS A 273 5.58 18.77 15.89
N VAL A 274 6.12 19.70 15.08
CA VAL A 274 7.39 19.50 14.36
C VAL A 274 8.55 19.28 15.31
N VAL A 275 8.66 20.07 16.38
CA VAL A 275 9.74 19.93 17.38
C VAL A 275 9.62 18.61 18.14
N VAL A 276 8.42 18.25 18.60
CA VAL A 276 8.17 17.01 19.36
C VAL A 276 8.43 15.78 18.50
N THR A 277 7.89 15.75 17.28
CA THR A 277 8.11 14.66 16.32
C THR A 277 9.57 14.61 15.87
N GLY A 278 10.20 15.76 15.61
CA GLY A 278 11.60 15.85 15.18
C GLY A 278 12.61 15.45 16.27
N ALA A 279 12.24 15.57 17.54
CA ALA A 279 13.04 15.07 18.66
C ALA A 279 13.02 13.53 18.75
N ASN A 280 12.03 12.87 18.14
CA ASN A 280 11.94 11.41 18.11
C ASN A 280 12.83 10.82 17.01
N ARG A 281 14.08 10.50 17.39
CA ARG A 281 15.05 9.91 16.47
C ARG A 281 14.74 8.48 16.04
N HIS A 282 13.85 7.78 16.77
CA HIS A 282 13.55 6.35 16.56
C HIS A 282 12.18 6.09 15.91
N LEU A 283 11.52 7.13 15.37
CA LEU A 283 10.15 7.01 14.87
C LEU A 283 9.99 5.99 13.74
N ASN A 284 10.91 5.99 12.77
CA ASN A 284 10.85 5.15 11.57
C ASN A 284 11.84 3.98 11.62
N ASP A 285 12.32 3.62 12.81
CA ASP A 285 13.22 2.48 12.99
C ASP A 285 12.52 1.17 12.62
N ILE A 286 13.27 0.26 12.02
CA ILE A 286 12.74 -1.05 11.64
C ILE A 286 12.48 -1.91 12.88
N ARG A 287 11.49 -2.81 12.79
CA ARG A 287 11.06 -3.63 13.94
C ARG A 287 11.98 -4.84 14.12
N LEU A 288 12.91 -4.72 15.05
CA LEU A 288 13.83 -5.80 15.40
C LEU A 288 13.22 -6.76 16.43
N LEU A 289 13.72 -8.00 16.41
CA LEU A 289 13.57 -8.97 17.49
C LEU A 289 14.83 -8.93 18.39
N PRO A 290 14.75 -9.40 19.65
CA PRO A 290 15.91 -9.49 20.53
C PRO A 290 17.06 -10.26 19.85
N ALA A 291 18.29 -9.84 20.12
CA ALA A 291 19.47 -10.47 19.54
C ALA A 291 19.55 -11.96 19.95
N PRO A 292 19.61 -12.90 18.99
CA PRO A 292 19.71 -14.32 19.28
C PRO A 292 21.10 -14.71 19.80
N SER A 293 21.19 -15.87 20.45
CA SER A 293 22.49 -16.44 20.89
C SER A 293 23.42 -16.69 19.70
N ALA A 294 24.73 -16.79 19.93
CA ALA A 294 25.70 -17.05 18.87
C ALA A 294 25.40 -18.35 18.10
N GLU A 295 24.96 -19.40 18.80
CA GLU A 295 24.54 -20.67 18.19
C GLU A 295 23.30 -20.50 17.30
N GLN A 296 22.31 -19.75 17.78
CA GLN A 296 21.13 -19.42 16.98
C GLN A 296 21.51 -18.56 15.76
N ARG A 297 22.46 -17.63 15.85
CA ARG A 297 22.93 -16.84 14.71
C ARG A 297 23.58 -17.68 13.62
N ALA A 298 24.32 -18.72 13.99
CA ALA A 298 24.97 -19.62 13.02
C ALA A 298 23.95 -20.32 12.10
N GLY A 299 22.74 -20.58 12.61
CA GLY A 299 21.64 -21.18 11.83
C GLY A 299 20.76 -20.19 11.08
N ARG A 300 21.08 -18.87 11.09
CA ARG A 300 20.24 -17.83 10.46
C ARG A 300 20.24 -17.97 8.95
N GLN A 301 21.32 -17.64 8.25
CA GLN A 301 21.37 -17.76 6.78
C GLN A 301 22.09 -19.05 6.38
N VAL A 302 21.62 -19.69 5.32
CA VAL A 302 22.16 -20.96 4.82
C VAL A 302 23.18 -20.74 3.72
N GLU A 303 24.27 -21.53 3.74
CA GLU A 303 25.23 -21.59 2.65
C GLU A 303 24.59 -22.09 1.36
N LEU A 304 24.94 -21.49 0.21
CA LEU A 304 24.32 -21.85 -1.08
C LEU A 304 24.48 -23.33 -1.42
N ALA A 305 25.67 -23.90 -1.21
CA ALA A 305 25.90 -25.33 -1.46
C ALA A 305 25.05 -26.23 -0.54
N ALA A 306 24.89 -25.85 0.73
CA ALA A 306 24.03 -26.58 1.67
C ALA A 306 22.55 -26.48 1.27
N ALA A 307 22.10 -25.32 0.78
CA ALA A 307 20.76 -25.14 0.24
C ALA A 307 20.52 -26.01 -1.00
N VAL A 308 21.48 -26.08 -1.93
CA VAL A 308 21.41 -26.96 -3.11
C VAL A 308 21.24 -28.41 -2.70
N GLU A 309 22.08 -28.92 -1.79
CA GLU A 309 21.98 -30.30 -1.32
C GLU A 309 20.63 -30.62 -0.66
N LYS A 310 20.13 -29.68 0.16
CA LYS A 310 18.84 -29.82 0.82
C LYS A 310 17.67 -29.83 -0.17
N TRP A 311 17.72 -28.96 -1.18
CA TRP A 311 16.74 -28.91 -2.25
C TRP A 311 16.73 -30.20 -3.09
N ARG A 312 17.91 -30.74 -3.39
CA ARG A 312 18.07 -32.01 -4.11
C ARG A 312 17.46 -33.18 -3.35
N ARG A 313 17.66 -33.25 -2.02
CA ARG A 313 17.02 -34.26 -1.17
C ARG A 313 15.49 -34.13 -1.18
N ALA A 314 14.95 -32.93 -1.08
CA ALA A 314 13.50 -32.70 -1.11
C ALA A 314 12.85 -33.10 -2.45
N ASN A 315 13.63 -33.06 -3.54
CA ASN A 315 13.24 -33.48 -4.88
C ASN A 315 13.66 -34.91 -5.25
N ALA A 316 14.18 -35.69 -4.29
CA ALA A 316 14.63 -37.06 -4.49
C ALA A 316 15.65 -37.23 -5.64
N CYS A 317 16.59 -36.27 -5.76
CA CYS A 317 17.65 -36.26 -6.78
C CYS A 317 19.05 -36.01 -6.19
N ALA A 318 19.25 -36.37 -4.92
CA ALA A 318 20.54 -36.24 -4.22
C ALA A 318 21.65 -37.14 -4.81
N ASP A 319 21.28 -38.29 -5.39
CA ASP A 319 22.24 -39.25 -5.95
C ASP A 319 22.57 -38.98 -7.42
N ASP A 320 21.71 -38.24 -8.13
CA ASP A 320 21.79 -38.05 -9.58
C ASP A 320 21.30 -36.67 -10.00
N LEU A 321 22.24 -35.76 -10.29
CA LEU A 321 21.97 -34.40 -10.76
C LEU A 321 21.17 -34.37 -12.08
N ALA A 322 21.34 -35.38 -12.94
CA ALA A 322 20.63 -35.43 -14.22
C ALA A 322 19.13 -35.69 -14.03
N LYS A 323 18.72 -36.21 -12.86
CA LYS A 323 17.31 -36.43 -12.49
C LYS A 323 16.69 -35.26 -11.73
N CYS A 324 17.47 -34.23 -11.41
CA CYS A 324 16.93 -33.07 -10.73
C CYS A 324 16.04 -32.26 -11.68
N PRO A 325 14.84 -31.82 -11.23
CA PRO A 325 14.03 -30.90 -12.01
C PRO A 325 14.76 -29.55 -12.17
N ALA A 326 14.20 -28.64 -12.96
CA ALA A 326 14.70 -27.27 -12.96
C ALA A 326 14.44 -26.59 -11.61
N ALA A 327 15.42 -25.86 -11.10
CA ALA A 327 15.31 -25.04 -9.89
C ALA A 327 14.58 -23.74 -10.23
N LEU A 328 13.28 -23.65 -9.92
CA LEU A 328 12.50 -22.45 -10.22
C LEU A 328 12.86 -21.30 -9.28
N ILE A 329 13.13 -20.12 -9.84
CA ILE A 329 13.25 -18.87 -9.11
C ILE A 329 12.15 -17.95 -9.61
N LEU A 330 11.21 -17.58 -8.72
CA LEU A 330 10.15 -16.65 -9.07
C LEU A 330 10.61 -15.22 -8.74
N ALA A 331 10.70 -14.37 -9.75
CA ALA A 331 10.95 -12.94 -9.61
C ALA A 331 9.61 -12.20 -9.67
N ALA A 332 9.17 -11.66 -8.53
CA ALA A 332 7.88 -11.00 -8.37
C ALA A 332 8.04 -9.49 -8.33
N GLU A 333 7.39 -8.81 -9.27
CA GLU A 333 7.41 -7.35 -9.39
C GLU A 333 6.86 -6.61 -8.18
N GLY A 334 7.18 -5.32 -8.09
CA GLY A 334 6.53 -4.39 -7.18
C GLY A 334 5.13 -3.95 -7.60
N GLY A 335 4.41 -3.35 -6.63
CA GLY A 335 3.05 -2.81 -6.83
C GLY A 335 2.04 -3.25 -5.78
N ALA A 336 2.44 -3.23 -4.50
CA ALA A 336 1.59 -3.48 -3.33
C ALA A 336 0.76 -4.78 -3.41
N SER A 337 -0.48 -4.80 -2.94
CA SER A 337 -1.30 -6.02 -2.86
C SER A 337 -1.52 -6.67 -4.24
N ARG A 338 -1.48 -5.90 -5.34
CA ARG A 338 -1.63 -6.41 -6.72
C ARG A 338 -0.52 -7.41 -7.06
N ALA A 339 0.73 -7.03 -6.81
CA ALA A 339 1.88 -7.89 -7.02
C ALA A 339 1.86 -9.10 -6.10
N ALA A 340 1.50 -8.89 -4.82
CA ALA A 340 1.37 -9.98 -3.86
C ALA A 340 0.33 -11.02 -4.34
N PHE A 341 -0.80 -10.56 -4.87
CA PHE A 341 -1.87 -11.38 -5.40
C PHE A 341 -1.44 -12.20 -6.63
N MET A 342 -0.77 -11.57 -7.61
CA MET A 342 -0.22 -12.27 -8.78
C MET A 342 0.81 -13.33 -8.37
N ALA A 343 1.76 -12.98 -7.49
CA ALA A 343 2.77 -13.92 -7.01
C ALA A 343 2.14 -15.10 -6.23
N ALA A 344 1.18 -14.81 -5.35
CA ALA A 344 0.43 -15.81 -4.57
C ALA A 344 -0.35 -16.76 -5.49
N THR A 345 -0.98 -16.22 -6.53
CA THR A 345 -1.79 -16.99 -7.48
C THR A 345 -0.92 -17.94 -8.30
N LEU A 346 0.20 -17.45 -8.85
CA LEU A 346 1.13 -18.30 -9.59
C LEU A 346 1.76 -19.38 -8.71
N ALA A 347 2.27 -19.01 -7.54
CA ALA A 347 2.91 -19.97 -6.64
C ALA A 347 1.92 -21.04 -6.18
N GLY A 348 0.70 -20.65 -5.83
CA GLY A 348 -0.36 -21.58 -5.47
C GLY A 348 -0.76 -22.51 -6.60
N GLU A 349 -0.86 -21.99 -7.84
CA GLU A 349 -1.16 -22.81 -9.03
C GLU A 349 -0.06 -23.84 -9.31
N ILE A 350 1.21 -23.46 -9.18
CA ILE A 350 2.34 -24.40 -9.31
C ILE A 350 2.26 -25.49 -8.23
N ILE A 351 1.96 -25.13 -6.98
CA ILE A 351 1.85 -26.09 -5.88
C ILE A 351 0.68 -27.05 -6.10
N ASP A 352 -0.50 -26.54 -6.42
CA ASP A 352 -1.71 -27.35 -6.64
C ASP A 352 -1.53 -28.35 -7.79
N ARG A 353 -0.81 -27.96 -8.86
CA ARG A 353 -0.61 -28.80 -10.05
C ARG A 353 0.57 -29.75 -10.00
N THR A 354 1.54 -29.53 -9.13
CA THR A 354 2.69 -30.43 -8.96
C THR A 354 2.37 -31.66 -8.09
N GLY A 355 1.17 -31.70 -7.50
CA GLY A 355 0.60 -32.85 -6.80
C GLY A 355 1.16 -33.07 -5.38
N PRO A 356 0.54 -33.95 -4.58
CA PRO A 356 0.86 -34.14 -3.17
C PRO A 356 2.14 -34.97 -2.93
N GLY A 357 2.85 -35.37 -3.98
CA GLY A 357 4.12 -36.07 -3.83
C GLY A 357 5.14 -35.11 -3.23
N GLY A 358 5.51 -35.30 -1.96
CA GLY A 358 6.54 -34.51 -1.26
C GLY A 358 6.04 -33.20 -0.64
N ALA A 359 6.98 -32.42 -0.10
CA ALA A 359 6.70 -31.14 0.55
C ALA A 359 6.11 -30.11 -0.44
N PRO A 360 5.03 -29.40 -0.08
CA PRO A 360 4.50 -28.29 -0.88
C PRO A 360 5.59 -27.26 -1.21
N GLY A 361 5.59 -26.73 -2.43
CA GLY A 361 6.55 -25.70 -2.85
C GLY A 361 7.98 -26.18 -3.11
N ARG A 362 8.29 -27.48 -2.98
CA ARG A 362 9.64 -28.04 -3.23
C ARG A 362 10.23 -27.79 -4.61
N LYS A 363 9.38 -27.49 -5.60
CA LYS A 363 9.79 -27.15 -6.96
C LYS A 363 10.29 -25.71 -7.09
N ILE A 364 9.90 -24.85 -6.15
CA ILE A 364 10.36 -23.47 -6.06
C ILE A 364 11.63 -23.46 -5.21
N PHE A 365 12.75 -23.09 -5.83
CA PHE A 365 14.02 -22.92 -5.15
C PHE A 365 14.04 -21.60 -4.36
N ALA A 366 13.69 -20.50 -5.02
CA ALA A 366 13.69 -19.19 -4.38
C ALA A 366 12.60 -18.24 -4.91
N LEU A 367 12.30 -17.24 -4.09
CA LEU A 367 11.39 -16.14 -4.39
C LEU A 367 12.18 -14.84 -4.26
N SER A 368 12.42 -14.15 -5.37
CA SER A 368 12.98 -12.81 -5.41
C SER A 368 11.85 -11.79 -5.50
N GLY A 369 11.64 -11.00 -4.44
CA GLY A 369 10.50 -10.10 -4.34
C GLY A 369 10.91 -8.64 -4.27
N VAL A 370 10.12 -7.77 -4.90
CA VAL A 370 10.19 -6.32 -4.77
C VAL A 370 8.86 -5.79 -4.24
N SER A 371 8.85 -4.87 -3.28
CA SER A 371 7.64 -4.19 -2.79
C SER A 371 6.52 -5.16 -2.39
N GLY A 372 5.37 -5.07 -3.04
CA GLY A 372 4.26 -6.01 -2.91
C GLY A 372 4.61 -7.47 -3.22
N GLY A 373 5.47 -7.72 -4.22
CA GLY A 373 5.98 -9.06 -4.51
C GLY A 373 6.77 -9.66 -3.36
N ALA A 374 7.50 -8.84 -2.59
CA ALA A 374 8.18 -9.27 -1.36
C ALA A 374 7.19 -9.64 -0.25
N PHE A 375 6.08 -8.91 -0.10
CA PHE A 375 4.99 -9.31 0.79
C PHE A 375 4.35 -10.63 0.35
N GLY A 376 4.07 -10.80 -0.94
CA GLY A 376 3.57 -12.06 -1.49
C GLY A 376 4.51 -13.23 -1.22
N ALA A 377 5.82 -13.05 -1.48
CA ALA A 377 6.85 -14.05 -1.21
C ALA A 377 6.91 -14.45 0.28
N ALA A 378 6.86 -13.46 1.18
CA ALA A 378 6.83 -13.70 2.62
C ALA A 378 5.55 -14.42 3.07
N ALA A 379 4.38 -14.09 2.50
CA ALA A 379 3.12 -14.77 2.80
C ALA A 379 3.13 -16.23 2.32
N ILE A 380 3.63 -16.50 1.11
CA ILE A 380 3.83 -17.85 0.57
C ILE A 380 4.74 -18.65 1.51
N ARG A 381 5.90 -18.08 1.87
CA ARG A 381 6.90 -18.71 2.72
C ARG A 381 6.38 -18.99 4.13
N ALA A 382 5.60 -18.07 4.70
CA ALA A 382 4.94 -18.25 5.98
C ALA A 382 3.92 -19.40 5.92
N ALA A 383 3.12 -19.45 4.86
CA ALA A 383 2.07 -20.45 4.69
C ALA A 383 2.64 -21.87 4.54
N LEU A 384 3.70 -22.01 3.74
CA LEU A 384 4.41 -23.29 3.56
C LEU A 384 5.00 -23.79 4.88
N ALA A 385 5.62 -22.92 5.68
CA ALA A 385 6.16 -23.31 6.97
C ALA A 385 5.09 -23.59 8.03
N ASP A 386 3.93 -22.92 7.97
CA ASP A 386 2.78 -23.27 8.83
C ASP A 386 2.20 -24.64 8.47
N ALA A 387 2.16 -25.01 7.19
CA ALA A 387 1.73 -26.34 6.74
C ALA A 387 2.75 -27.42 7.13
N GLU A 388 4.04 -27.17 6.94
CA GLU A 388 5.13 -28.07 7.36
C GLU A 388 5.08 -28.35 8.87
N GLU A 389 4.91 -27.33 9.71
CA GLU A 389 4.79 -27.50 11.16
C GLU A 389 3.54 -28.29 11.59
N ARG A 390 2.50 -28.31 10.76
CA ARG A 390 1.31 -29.15 10.98
C ARG A 390 1.48 -30.57 10.43
N GLY A 391 2.58 -30.86 9.71
CA GLY A 391 2.74 -32.10 8.95
C GLY A 391 1.68 -32.27 7.87
N ALA A 392 1.13 -31.16 7.35
CA ALA A 392 0.01 -31.15 6.41
C ALA A 392 0.50 -30.83 4.98
N SER A 393 -0.06 -31.52 3.98
CA SER A 393 0.09 -31.16 2.57
C SER A 393 -0.89 -30.05 2.15
N ALA A 394 -1.97 -29.89 2.91
CA ALA A 394 -3.00 -28.86 2.69
C ALA A 394 -2.52 -27.48 3.18
N PRO A 395 -3.04 -26.40 2.58
CA PRO A 395 -2.71 -25.04 2.98
C PRO A 395 -3.19 -24.70 4.41
N PRO A 396 -2.61 -23.67 5.07
CA PRO A 396 -2.88 -23.39 6.48
C PRO A 396 -4.19 -22.62 6.73
N CYS A 397 -4.87 -22.12 5.70
CA CYS A 397 -6.06 -21.30 5.82
C CYS A 397 -7.23 -22.07 6.47
N VAL A 398 -7.79 -21.52 7.53
CA VAL A 398 -8.94 -22.12 8.26
C VAL A 398 -10.21 -21.27 8.19
N ARG A 399 -10.07 -19.97 7.92
CA ARG A 399 -11.17 -19.02 7.77
C ARG A 399 -11.11 -18.28 6.46
N GLY A 400 -12.29 -17.96 5.93
CA GLY A 400 -12.48 -17.00 4.85
C GLY A 400 -12.52 -15.56 5.35
N ASP A 401 -12.36 -14.60 4.44
CA ASP A 401 -12.55 -13.18 4.69
C ASP A 401 -13.27 -12.52 3.51
N ARG A 402 -14.23 -11.66 3.82
CA ARG A 402 -15.07 -10.94 2.84
C ARG A 402 -14.29 -10.01 1.90
N THR A 403 -13.04 -9.67 2.23
CA THR A 403 -12.20 -8.87 1.33
C THR A 403 -11.66 -9.67 0.15
N TRP A 404 -11.69 -11.01 0.17
CA TRP A 404 -11.30 -11.85 -0.95
C TRP A 404 -12.48 -12.15 -1.87
N PHE A 405 -12.32 -11.86 -3.17
CA PHE A 405 -13.40 -12.05 -4.17
C PHE A 405 -13.90 -13.50 -4.26
N GLY A 406 -13.02 -14.47 -4.00
CA GLY A 406 -13.34 -15.89 -4.07
C GLY A 406 -14.34 -16.37 -3.00
N MET A 407 -14.66 -15.55 -1.99
CA MET A 407 -15.70 -15.88 -1.01
C MET A 407 -17.10 -15.94 -1.61
N GLU A 408 -17.35 -15.19 -2.68
CA GLU A 408 -18.64 -15.14 -3.35
C GLU A 408 -18.62 -15.82 -4.72
N SER A 409 -17.43 -16.05 -5.28
CA SER A 409 -17.27 -16.74 -6.56
C SER A 409 -17.69 -18.20 -6.43
N ARG A 410 -18.56 -18.65 -7.33
CA ARG A 410 -18.99 -20.05 -7.41
C ARG A 410 -17.90 -20.96 -7.99
N ASP A 411 -16.94 -20.38 -8.70
CA ASP A 411 -15.90 -21.11 -9.45
C ASP A 411 -14.59 -21.20 -8.65
N ALA A 412 -14.44 -20.43 -7.57
CA ALA A 412 -13.23 -20.43 -6.76
C ALA A 412 -13.08 -21.76 -5.98
N PRO A 413 -11.93 -22.45 -6.08
CA PRO A 413 -11.66 -23.64 -5.26
C PRO A 413 -11.71 -23.33 -3.76
N ASP A 414 -12.08 -24.31 -2.93
CA ASP A 414 -12.08 -24.15 -1.47
C ASP A 414 -10.68 -23.76 -0.96
N TYR A 415 -10.59 -22.62 -0.29
CA TYR A 415 -9.35 -22.09 0.29
C TYR A 415 -8.72 -23.00 1.35
N ARG A 416 -9.45 -23.99 1.87
CA ARG A 416 -8.88 -24.99 2.80
C ARG A 416 -8.16 -26.13 2.07
N LEU A 417 -8.40 -26.28 0.78
CA LEU A 417 -7.88 -27.38 -0.04
C LEU A 417 -6.89 -26.89 -1.10
N SER A 418 -7.17 -25.76 -1.74
CA SER A 418 -6.33 -25.18 -2.79
C SER A 418 -5.32 -24.19 -2.23
N TRP A 419 -4.04 -24.40 -2.55
CA TRP A 419 -2.97 -23.45 -2.24
C TRP A 419 -3.18 -22.12 -2.95
N ARG A 420 -3.66 -22.11 -4.20
CA ARG A 420 -3.99 -20.87 -4.91
C ARG A 420 -5.01 -20.04 -4.13
N SER A 421 -6.15 -20.61 -3.79
CA SER A 421 -7.20 -19.90 -3.05
C SER A 421 -6.75 -19.43 -1.67
N CYS A 422 -6.02 -20.27 -0.92
CA CYS A 422 -5.48 -19.87 0.39
C CYS A 422 -4.49 -18.70 0.27
N LEU A 423 -3.54 -18.79 -0.66
CA LEU A 423 -2.51 -17.77 -0.82
C LEU A 423 -3.11 -16.45 -1.30
N GLN A 424 -4.07 -16.46 -2.23
CA GLN A 424 -4.83 -15.27 -2.62
C GLN A 424 -5.54 -14.64 -1.42
N LEU A 425 -6.24 -15.44 -0.62
CA LEU A 425 -6.96 -14.99 0.57
C LEU A 425 -6.01 -14.33 1.59
N LEU A 426 -4.84 -14.91 1.82
CA LEU A 426 -3.82 -14.38 2.74
C LEU A 426 -3.28 -13.00 2.33
N VAL A 427 -3.30 -12.66 1.04
CA VAL A 427 -2.79 -11.37 0.51
C VAL A 427 -3.89 -10.39 0.07
N SER A 428 -5.17 -10.73 0.29
CA SER A 428 -6.34 -9.93 -0.11
C SER A 428 -6.96 -9.11 1.03
N GLY A 429 -6.22 -8.80 2.09
CA GLY A 429 -6.71 -8.05 3.25
C GLY A 429 -6.80 -6.54 3.06
N ASP A 430 -7.37 -5.86 4.07
CA ASP A 430 -7.27 -4.41 4.20
C ASP A 430 -6.03 -4.02 5.00
N TYR A 431 -4.98 -3.65 4.27
CA TYR A 431 -3.72 -3.24 4.88
C TYR A 431 -3.55 -1.71 4.89
N LEU A 432 -4.29 -0.99 4.04
CA LEU A 432 -4.13 0.45 3.87
C LEU A 432 -4.78 1.26 5.00
N SER A 433 -5.96 0.86 5.49
CA SER A 433 -6.77 1.66 6.41
C SER A 433 -6.01 2.08 7.67
N SER A 434 -5.29 1.15 8.31
CA SER A 434 -4.51 1.44 9.52
C SER A 434 -3.33 2.38 9.24
N GLY A 435 -2.62 2.19 8.13
CA GLY A 435 -1.53 3.08 7.71
C GLY A 435 -2.03 4.49 7.38
N PHE A 436 -3.19 4.61 6.74
CA PHE A 436 -3.79 5.89 6.39
C PHE A 436 -4.27 6.68 7.62
N ILE A 437 -4.84 5.98 8.61
CA ILE A 437 -5.13 6.57 9.93
C ILE A 437 -3.82 7.04 10.59
N GLY A 438 -2.76 6.23 10.53
CA GLY A 438 -1.43 6.62 11.01
C GLY A 438 -0.95 7.94 10.40
N LEU A 439 -0.99 8.04 9.08
CA LEU A 439 -0.61 9.24 8.33
C LEU A 439 -1.43 10.48 8.74
N GLY A 440 -2.75 10.34 8.81
CA GLY A 440 -3.66 11.47 9.02
C GLY A 440 -3.78 11.94 10.47
N PHE A 441 -3.54 11.06 11.44
CA PHE A 441 -3.85 11.32 12.85
C PHE A 441 -2.64 11.15 13.78
N ARG A 442 -1.75 10.20 13.48
CA ARG A 442 -0.73 9.72 14.43
C ARG A 442 0.63 10.34 14.19
N ASP A 443 1.11 10.33 12.96
CA ASP A 443 2.47 10.77 12.59
C ASP A 443 2.69 12.28 12.77
N ILE A 444 1.60 13.06 12.83
CA ILE A 444 1.64 14.52 13.05
C ILE A 444 2.27 14.85 14.42
N LEU A 445 2.06 14.01 15.43
CA LEU A 445 2.58 14.20 16.78
C LEU A 445 3.14 12.87 17.31
N ALA A 446 4.44 12.66 17.15
CA ALA A 446 5.08 11.41 17.56
C ALA A 446 6.19 11.63 18.60
N PRO A 447 5.84 11.78 19.89
CA PRO A 447 6.83 12.05 20.93
C PRO A 447 7.80 10.87 21.11
N ALA A 448 9.06 11.21 21.42
CA ALA A 448 10.05 10.23 21.84
C ALA A 448 9.60 9.51 23.12
N ASN A 449 10.04 8.26 23.33
CA ASN A 449 9.78 7.54 24.57
C ASN A 449 10.71 8.06 25.69
N PRO A 450 10.21 8.70 26.76
CA PRO A 450 11.06 9.20 27.84
C PRO A 450 11.51 8.09 28.80
N PHE A 451 10.94 6.88 28.72
CA PHE A 451 11.16 5.79 29.68
C PHE A 451 11.93 4.59 29.10
N GLY A 452 12.42 4.66 27.87
CA GLY A 452 13.14 3.54 27.26
C GLY A 452 13.57 3.79 25.83
N ALA A 453 14.22 2.80 25.22
CA ALA A 453 14.59 2.83 23.81
C ALA A 453 13.35 2.73 22.91
N GLY A 454 13.38 3.43 21.77
CA GLY A 454 12.32 3.41 20.75
C GLY A 454 11.34 4.59 20.82
N SER A 455 10.24 4.45 20.08
CA SER A 455 9.18 5.46 19.97
C SER A 455 8.00 5.12 20.89
N LEU A 456 7.37 6.14 21.51
CA LEU A 456 6.18 5.94 22.36
C LEU A 456 4.99 5.42 21.54
N ILE A 457 4.97 5.76 20.26
CA ILE A 457 3.92 5.37 19.33
C ILE A 457 4.52 4.69 18.10
N LEU A 458 3.74 3.80 17.49
CA LEU A 458 4.06 3.18 16.22
C LEU A 458 3.78 4.16 15.08
N ASP A 459 4.72 4.25 14.13
CA ASP A 459 4.54 5.00 12.89
C ASP A 459 3.57 4.30 11.93
N ARG A 460 3.16 4.99 10.86
CA ARG A 460 2.27 4.40 9.83
C ARG A 460 2.83 3.15 9.16
N ALA A 461 4.15 2.97 9.07
CA ALA A 461 4.73 1.75 8.50
C ALA A 461 4.56 0.55 9.43
N ALA A 462 4.80 0.71 10.73
CA ALA A 462 4.55 -0.34 11.71
C ALA A 462 3.06 -0.70 11.79
N LEU A 463 2.15 0.27 11.56
CA LEU A 463 0.72 -0.01 11.43
C LEU A 463 0.39 -0.82 10.17
N LEU A 464 1.00 -0.49 9.02
CA LEU A 464 0.89 -1.30 7.81
C LEU A 464 1.42 -2.72 8.05
N GLU A 465 2.60 -2.86 8.65
CA GLU A 465 3.19 -4.16 8.99
C GLU A 465 2.26 -5.00 9.88
N GLN A 466 1.70 -4.38 10.93
CA GLN A 466 0.76 -5.06 11.83
C GLN A 466 -0.55 -5.43 11.15
N SER A 467 -0.99 -4.69 10.13
CA SER A 467 -2.18 -5.07 9.38
C SER A 467 -1.97 -6.38 8.60
N TRP A 468 -0.77 -6.60 8.04
CA TRP A 468 -0.39 -7.87 7.42
C TRP A 468 -0.38 -9.00 8.44
N GLU A 469 0.28 -8.78 9.59
CA GLU A 469 0.35 -9.76 10.69
C GLU A 469 -1.05 -10.16 11.18
N ARG A 470 -1.91 -9.17 11.42
CA ARG A 470 -3.28 -9.37 11.94
C ARG A 470 -4.15 -10.14 10.97
N HIS A 471 -4.09 -9.80 9.68
CA HIS A 471 -4.87 -10.47 8.63
C HIS A 471 -4.41 -11.92 8.43
N TYR A 472 -3.10 -12.13 8.28
CA TYR A 472 -2.52 -13.46 8.14
C TYR A 472 -2.94 -14.36 9.32
N ASN A 473 -2.75 -13.87 10.56
CA ASN A 473 -3.13 -14.62 11.75
C ASN A 473 -4.64 -14.87 11.82
N TYR A 474 -5.48 -13.93 11.40
CA TYR A 474 -6.93 -14.12 11.40
C TYR A 474 -7.38 -15.27 10.47
N ILE A 475 -6.73 -15.44 9.32
CA ILE A 475 -7.05 -16.47 8.32
C ILE A 475 -6.45 -17.83 8.66
N ALA A 476 -5.17 -17.85 9.05
CA ALA A 476 -4.40 -19.08 9.24
C ALA A 476 -4.53 -19.67 10.66
N ASP A 477 -4.98 -18.89 11.65
CA ASP A 477 -5.07 -19.30 13.05
C ASP A 477 -6.51 -19.65 13.49
N ILE A 478 -6.60 -20.54 14.47
CA ILE A 478 -7.83 -20.93 15.17
C ILE A 478 -8.29 -19.82 16.16
N THR A 479 -7.42 -18.89 16.57
CA THR A 479 -7.82 -17.79 17.49
C THR A 479 -8.87 -16.87 16.86
N ARG A 480 -9.95 -16.52 17.56
CA ARG A 480 -11.11 -15.79 16.98
C ARG A 480 -10.86 -14.34 16.58
N ALA A 481 -9.82 -13.68 17.08
CA ALA A 481 -9.59 -12.26 16.86
C ALA A 481 -8.31 -11.97 16.06
N PRO A 482 -8.32 -11.00 15.12
CA PRO A 482 -7.11 -10.49 14.49
C PRO A 482 -6.15 -9.90 15.53
N HIS A 483 -4.89 -10.33 15.51
CA HIS A 483 -3.90 -9.93 16.51
C HIS A 483 -2.49 -9.82 15.90
N PRO A 484 -1.67 -8.85 16.34
CA PRO A 484 -0.29 -8.71 15.89
C PRO A 484 0.61 -9.77 16.55
N CYS A 485 1.87 -9.84 16.13
CA CYS A 485 2.82 -10.89 16.58
C CYS A 485 3.04 -11.02 18.08
N GLY A 486 2.78 -9.97 18.88
CA GLY A 486 2.99 -10.00 20.33
C GLY A 486 2.23 -11.12 21.06
N ALA A 487 1.14 -11.65 20.48
CA ALA A 487 0.38 -12.74 21.09
C ALA A 487 0.88 -14.16 20.74
N ARG A 488 1.65 -14.32 19.64
CA ARG A 488 2.22 -15.60 19.17
C ARG A 488 3.52 -15.36 18.40
N ALA A 489 4.61 -15.17 19.13
CA ALA A 489 5.94 -15.05 18.51
C ALA A 489 6.30 -16.36 17.76
N GLY A 490 6.91 -16.24 16.57
CA GLY A 490 7.48 -17.40 15.87
C GLY A 490 6.55 -18.19 14.94
N LYS A 491 5.35 -17.70 14.60
CA LYS A 491 4.45 -18.34 13.60
C LYS A 491 4.05 -17.39 12.48
N GLY A 492 3.64 -17.92 11.32
CA GLY A 492 3.21 -17.09 10.20
C GLY A 492 4.24 -16.02 9.81
N LEU A 493 3.77 -14.79 9.59
CA LEU A 493 4.61 -13.61 9.31
C LEU A 493 5.45 -13.13 10.52
N CYS A 494 5.19 -13.66 11.70
CA CYS A 494 5.87 -13.28 12.95
C CYS A 494 7.15 -14.08 13.23
N ARG A 495 7.53 -14.96 12.30
CA ARG A 495 8.76 -15.76 12.37
C ARG A 495 10.00 -14.89 12.22
N PRO A 496 11.13 -15.27 12.85
CA PRO A 496 12.41 -14.66 12.53
C PRO A 496 12.81 -14.99 11.08
N PHE A 497 13.32 -14.00 10.36
CA PHE A 497 13.78 -14.10 8.98
C PHE A 497 15.18 -14.72 8.89
N GLY A 498 15.48 -15.43 7.80
CA GLY A 498 16.76 -16.10 7.56
C GLY A 498 16.68 -17.62 7.70
N TYR A 499 15.99 -18.09 8.75
CA TYR A 499 16.08 -19.45 9.30
C TYR A 499 15.48 -20.59 8.44
N ALA A 500 15.33 -20.41 7.14
CA ALA A 500 14.81 -21.43 6.22
C ALA A 500 15.69 -22.70 6.13
N GLY A 501 16.99 -22.54 6.35
CA GLY A 501 17.93 -23.65 6.36
C GLY A 501 17.83 -24.56 7.59
N ALA A 502 17.28 -24.08 8.71
CA ALA A 502 17.53 -24.65 10.03
C ALA A 502 16.85 -26.00 10.34
N LYS A 503 15.74 -26.35 9.67
CA LYS A 503 15.02 -27.64 9.84
C LYS A 503 15.30 -28.57 8.66
N ASP A 504 15.06 -29.88 8.76
CA ASP A 504 15.38 -30.83 7.67
C ASP A 504 14.51 -30.70 6.39
N GLY A 505 13.35 -30.04 6.45
CA GLY A 505 12.45 -29.85 5.30
C GLY A 505 12.79 -28.67 4.39
N TRP A 506 12.27 -28.68 3.16
CA TRP A 506 12.52 -27.63 2.17
C TRP A 506 11.44 -26.55 2.19
N LEU A 507 11.89 -25.31 2.23
CA LEU A 507 11.07 -24.13 2.08
C LEU A 507 11.76 -23.21 1.07
N PRO A 508 11.03 -22.62 0.11
CA PRO A 508 11.61 -21.69 -0.86
C PRO A 508 12.36 -20.56 -0.15
N LEU A 509 13.57 -20.26 -0.62
CA LEU A 509 14.41 -19.22 -0.03
C LEU A 509 13.94 -17.84 -0.46
N LEU A 510 14.01 -16.87 0.44
CA LEU A 510 13.61 -15.49 0.16
C LEU A 510 14.81 -14.61 -0.16
N LEU A 511 14.66 -13.78 -1.20
CA LEU A 511 15.55 -12.66 -1.52
C LEU A 511 14.69 -11.41 -1.71
N LEU A 512 14.60 -10.58 -0.67
CA LEU A 512 13.69 -9.44 -0.63
C LEU A 512 14.48 -8.14 -0.86
N ASN A 513 14.13 -7.42 -1.92
CA ASN A 513 14.96 -6.34 -2.45
C ASN A 513 14.46 -4.96 -1.99
N GLY A 514 15.29 -4.20 -1.29
CA GLY A 514 15.11 -2.79 -0.97
C GLY A 514 16.16 -1.92 -1.66
N THR A 515 16.02 -0.60 -1.53
CA THR A 515 16.97 0.37 -2.11
C THR A 515 17.57 1.26 -1.01
N SER A 516 18.90 1.38 -1.00
CA SER A 516 19.64 2.32 -0.14
C SER A 516 19.32 3.76 -0.53
N VAL A 517 18.84 4.57 0.41
CA VAL A 517 18.64 6.01 0.18
C VAL A 517 19.98 6.72 0.00
N THR A 518 21.02 6.27 0.70
CA THR A 518 22.33 6.94 0.69
C THR A 518 23.10 6.67 -0.60
N THR A 519 23.07 5.43 -1.11
CA THR A 519 23.91 5.01 -2.24
C THR A 519 23.15 4.68 -3.51
N GLY A 520 21.82 4.52 -3.43
CA GLY A 520 21.00 4.03 -4.54
C GLY A 520 21.21 2.54 -4.87
N ARG A 521 22.07 1.82 -4.17
CA ARG A 521 22.33 0.38 -4.41
C ARG A 521 21.23 -0.50 -3.82
N ARG A 522 21.19 -1.75 -4.29
CA ARG A 522 20.31 -2.80 -3.77
C ARG A 522 20.68 -3.14 -2.32
N ILE A 523 19.67 -3.33 -1.49
CA ILE A 523 19.76 -3.93 -0.16
C ILE A 523 18.94 -5.22 -0.20
N ILE A 524 19.52 -6.36 0.13
CA ILE A 524 18.83 -7.66 0.04
C ILE A 524 18.71 -8.24 1.44
N ALA A 525 17.47 -8.47 1.89
CA ALA A 525 17.22 -9.40 2.99
C ALA A 525 17.15 -10.81 2.38
N SER A 526 18.14 -11.66 2.66
CA SER A 526 18.23 -13.01 2.08
C SER A 526 18.25 -14.11 3.13
N ASP A 527 17.65 -15.26 2.82
CA ASP A 527 17.88 -16.51 3.56
C ASP A 527 19.27 -17.13 3.24
N LEU A 528 19.92 -16.70 2.16
CA LEU A 528 21.27 -17.13 1.76
C LEU A 528 22.34 -16.23 2.35
N VAL A 529 23.52 -16.79 2.60
CA VAL A 529 24.71 -15.99 2.87
C VAL A 529 25.05 -15.16 1.63
N SER A 530 25.42 -13.90 1.84
CA SER A 530 25.76 -12.91 0.80
C SER A 530 26.95 -13.31 -0.09
N THR A 531 27.70 -14.32 0.35
CA THR A 531 28.85 -14.92 -0.31
C THR A 531 28.70 -16.44 -0.31
N TYR A 532 29.40 -17.12 -1.22
CA TYR A 532 29.49 -18.57 -1.25
C TYR A 532 30.89 -19.03 -1.66
N ALA A 533 31.26 -20.26 -1.30
CA ALA A 533 32.57 -20.82 -1.65
C ALA A 533 32.75 -20.90 -3.17
N SER A 534 33.96 -20.63 -3.67
CA SER A 534 34.26 -20.72 -5.09
C SER A 534 33.98 -22.13 -5.64
N PRO A 535 33.16 -22.28 -6.70
CA PRO A 535 32.87 -23.58 -7.30
C PRO A 535 34.12 -24.29 -7.84
N ASP A 536 35.14 -23.53 -8.24
CA ASP A 536 36.40 -24.04 -8.79
C ASP A 536 37.31 -24.70 -7.74
N GLY A 537 36.89 -24.76 -6.47
CA GLY A 537 37.70 -25.30 -5.36
C GLY A 537 38.89 -24.42 -4.96
N LYS A 538 39.02 -23.22 -5.55
CA LYS A 538 40.04 -22.24 -5.17
C LYS A 538 39.74 -21.67 -3.78
N PRO A 539 40.76 -21.39 -2.96
CA PRO A 539 40.56 -20.76 -1.66
C PRO A 539 39.94 -19.37 -1.85
N GLY A 540 38.81 -19.12 -1.17
CA GLY A 540 38.11 -17.84 -1.19
C GLY A 540 36.60 -18.00 -1.33
N ARG A 541 35.90 -16.88 -1.12
CA ARG A 541 34.45 -16.75 -1.29
C ARG A 541 34.14 -15.73 -2.37
N ILE A 542 33.05 -15.96 -3.09
CA ILE A 542 32.55 -15.08 -4.15
C ILE A 542 31.25 -14.45 -3.65
N ALA A 543 31.05 -13.16 -3.91
CA ALA A 543 29.79 -12.50 -3.60
C ALA A 543 28.66 -13.09 -4.46
N LEU A 544 27.53 -13.41 -3.83
CA LEU A 544 26.30 -13.78 -4.53
C LEU A 544 25.80 -12.60 -5.36
N SER A 545 25.83 -11.39 -4.81
CA SER A 545 25.58 -10.16 -5.55
C SER A 545 26.59 -9.08 -5.17
N SER A 546 27.56 -8.83 -6.06
CA SER A 546 28.65 -7.87 -5.81
C SER A 546 28.20 -6.40 -5.72
N GLN A 547 26.98 -6.12 -6.20
CA GLN A 547 26.41 -4.77 -6.26
C GLN A 547 25.32 -4.51 -5.22
N ALA A 548 25.10 -5.46 -4.30
CA ALA A 548 24.08 -5.35 -3.27
C ALA A 548 24.69 -5.45 -1.87
N TYR A 549 23.99 -4.86 -0.90
CA TYR A 549 24.29 -5.01 0.52
C TYR A 549 23.39 -6.08 1.14
N ASP A 550 23.93 -6.89 2.05
CA ASP A 550 23.12 -7.76 2.91
C ASP A 550 22.61 -6.99 4.13
N VAL A 551 21.32 -7.15 4.44
CA VAL A 551 20.67 -6.42 5.55
C VAL A 551 21.32 -6.74 6.90
N PHE A 552 21.72 -7.97 7.15
CA PHE A 552 22.34 -8.35 8.42
C PHE A 552 23.76 -7.83 8.53
N GLU A 553 24.52 -7.80 7.44
CA GLU A 553 25.83 -7.13 7.42
C GLU A 553 25.71 -5.63 7.71
N MET A 554 24.71 -4.95 7.13
CA MET A 554 24.48 -3.52 7.39
C MET A 554 24.13 -3.19 8.85
N MET A 555 23.46 -4.12 9.54
CA MET A 555 23.10 -3.99 10.96
C MET A 555 24.18 -4.53 11.91
N SER A 556 25.16 -5.27 11.39
CA SER A 556 26.17 -5.94 12.19
C SER A 556 27.04 -4.93 12.95
N ARG A 557 27.62 -5.35 14.05
CA ARG A 557 28.59 -4.52 14.78
C ARG A 557 29.78 -4.21 13.89
N SER A 558 30.15 -2.93 13.82
CA SER A 558 31.44 -2.50 13.24
C SER A 558 32.58 -3.34 13.82
N CYS A 559 33.53 -3.74 12.99
CA CYS A 559 34.76 -4.35 13.49
C CYS A 559 35.36 -3.46 14.58
N GLN A 560 35.64 -4.00 15.76
CA GLN A 560 36.10 -3.20 16.89
C GLN A 560 37.37 -2.41 16.52
N ASP A 561 37.37 -1.11 16.82
CA ASP A 561 38.50 -0.16 16.65
C ASP A 561 39.77 -0.51 17.46
N ASN A 562 39.86 -1.69 18.07
CA ASN A 562 40.98 -2.13 18.91
C ASN A 562 42.26 -2.48 18.10
N GLY A 563 42.42 -1.97 16.87
CA GLY A 563 43.59 -2.23 16.02
C GLY A 563 43.65 -3.63 15.40
N GLY A 564 42.61 -4.46 15.57
CA GLY A 564 42.46 -5.73 14.87
C GLY A 564 41.76 -5.51 13.54
N ALA A 565 42.42 -5.81 12.41
CA ALA A 565 41.76 -5.81 11.11
C ALA A 565 40.53 -6.74 11.14
N CYS A 566 39.39 -6.29 10.58
CA CYS A 566 38.30 -7.21 10.26
C CYS A 566 38.88 -8.44 9.56
N ALA A 567 38.44 -9.65 9.91
CA ALA A 567 38.71 -10.80 9.07
C ALA A 567 38.22 -10.46 7.66
N ALA A 568 39.13 -10.32 6.69
CA ALA A 568 38.74 -10.00 5.33
C ALA A 568 37.82 -11.13 4.84
N PRO A 569 36.64 -10.83 4.27
CA PRO A 569 35.61 -11.82 3.87
C PRO A 569 36.03 -12.85 2.79
N GLY A 570 37.32 -13.06 2.56
CA GLY A 570 37.86 -13.99 1.57
C GLY A 570 39.10 -14.77 2.00
N GLN A 571 39.53 -14.72 3.27
CA GLN A 571 40.63 -15.59 3.74
C GLN A 571 40.10 -16.99 4.07
N GLY A 572 39.91 -17.82 3.03
CA GLY A 572 39.49 -19.22 3.14
C GLY A 572 38.09 -19.50 2.57
N ALA A 573 37.64 -20.75 2.68
CA ALA A 573 36.35 -21.19 2.14
C ALA A 573 35.18 -21.06 3.13
N ALA A 574 35.47 -20.96 4.44
CA ALA A 574 34.45 -20.85 5.49
C ALA A 574 33.88 -19.43 5.57
N ASP A 575 32.57 -19.33 5.82
CA ASP A 575 31.92 -18.06 6.15
C ASP A 575 32.40 -17.52 7.51
N ALA A 576 32.25 -16.21 7.71
CA ALA A 576 32.54 -15.54 8.96
C ALA A 576 31.24 -15.00 9.60
N PRO A 577 30.52 -15.78 10.43
CA PRO A 577 29.26 -15.37 11.05
C PRO A 577 29.34 -14.06 11.86
N ALA A 578 30.54 -13.69 12.34
CA ALA A 578 30.79 -12.44 13.04
C ALA A 578 30.50 -11.19 12.18
N LEU A 579 30.63 -11.28 10.85
CA LEU A 579 30.27 -10.20 9.92
C LEU A 579 28.75 -9.96 9.82
N ARG A 580 27.96 -10.86 10.43
CA ARG A 580 26.49 -10.84 10.43
C ARG A 580 25.95 -10.91 11.86
N ASP A 581 26.75 -10.45 12.84
CA ASP A 581 26.33 -10.30 14.24
C ASP A 581 25.37 -9.11 14.41
N ALA A 582 24.15 -9.33 13.94
CA ALA A 582 23.06 -8.36 13.96
C ALA A 582 21.82 -8.92 14.68
N PRO A 583 20.93 -8.06 15.20
CA PRO A 583 19.61 -8.47 15.69
C PRO A 583 18.76 -9.17 14.62
N ASP A 584 17.79 -9.96 15.08
CA ASP A 584 16.85 -10.64 14.17
C ASP A 584 15.78 -9.68 13.64
N LEU A 585 15.26 -10.01 12.46
CA LEU A 585 14.11 -9.34 11.85
C LEU A 585 12.92 -10.29 11.82
N ARG A 586 11.71 -9.75 11.90
CA ARG A 586 10.52 -10.55 11.57
C ARG A 586 10.42 -10.70 10.07
N LEU A 587 9.78 -11.79 9.63
CA LEU A 587 9.46 -12.00 8.23
C LEU A 587 8.59 -10.87 7.67
N SER A 588 7.62 -10.36 8.43
CA SER A 588 6.84 -9.16 8.08
C SER A 588 7.71 -7.91 7.92
N THR A 589 8.67 -7.70 8.83
CA THR A 589 9.61 -6.58 8.76
C THR A 589 10.48 -6.68 7.52
N ALA A 590 11.08 -7.84 7.24
CA ALA A 590 11.93 -8.07 6.08
C ALA A 590 11.17 -7.80 4.75
N ALA A 591 9.91 -8.25 4.65
CA ALA A 591 9.04 -7.93 3.53
C ALA A 591 8.77 -6.43 3.41
N LEU A 592 8.49 -5.75 4.53
CA LEU A 592 8.19 -4.32 4.52
C LEU A 592 9.42 -3.46 4.19
N LEU A 593 10.65 -3.89 4.47
CA LEU A 593 11.87 -3.20 4.03
C LEU A 593 11.89 -3.03 2.50
N SER A 594 11.44 -4.06 1.78
CA SER A 594 11.33 -4.03 0.32
C SER A 594 10.17 -3.15 -0.18
N ALA A 595 9.22 -2.79 0.68
CA ALA A 595 7.95 -2.15 0.35
C ALA A 595 7.75 -0.77 1.02
N ARG A 596 8.85 -0.07 1.31
CA ARG A 596 8.84 1.28 1.90
C ARG A 596 8.61 2.37 0.84
N PHE A 597 7.35 2.76 0.62
CA PHE A 597 6.98 3.85 -0.28
C PHE A 597 6.65 5.11 0.52
N PRO A 598 7.54 6.13 0.60
CA PRO A 598 7.51 7.22 1.59
C PRO A 598 6.15 7.91 1.80
N ILE A 599 5.29 7.97 0.80
CA ILE A 599 3.94 8.53 0.94
C ILE A 599 3.08 7.67 1.89
N ILE A 600 3.09 6.34 1.75
CA ILE A 600 2.27 5.40 2.52
C ILE A 600 3.03 4.79 3.69
N SER A 601 4.32 4.50 3.53
CA SER A 601 5.21 3.96 4.55
C SER A 601 6.54 4.72 4.52
N PRO A 602 6.95 5.39 5.60
CA PRO A 602 8.21 6.14 5.62
C PRO A 602 9.40 5.22 5.38
N ALA A 603 10.51 5.79 4.89
CA ALA A 603 11.77 5.07 4.74
C ALA A 603 12.16 4.39 6.07
N GLY A 604 12.52 3.11 6.01
CA GLY A 604 12.92 2.35 7.18
C GLY A 604 14.33 2.73 7.61
N VAL A 605 14.53 3.06 8.89
CA VAL A 605 15.86 3.36 9.41
C VAL A 605 16.51 2.07 9.89
N ILE A 606 17.61 1.71 9.24
CA ILE A 606 18.50 0.61 9.63
C ILE A 606 19.63 1.22 10.44
N ARG A 607 19.87 0.71 11.64
CA ARG A 607 20.96 1.16 12.51
C ARG A 607 21.99 0.06 12.70
N ASN A 608 23.25 0.47 12.83
CA ASN A 608 24.31 -0.42 13.25
C ASN A 608 24.15 -0.78 14.75
N ASP A 609 24.35 -2.04 15.10
CA ASP A 609 24.21 -2.52 16.49
C ASP A 609 25.31 -1.99 17.43
N ALA A 610 26.52 -1.71 16.91
CA ALA A 610 27.62 -1.17 17.71
C ALA A 610 27.51 0.33 17.93
N ASP A 611 27.15 1.09 16.90
CA ASP A 611 26.96 2.54 16.99
C ASP A 611 25.69 2.98 16.23
N PRO A 612 24.59 3.29 16.95
CA PRO A 612 23.31 3.67 16.34
C PRO A 612 23.32 5.03 15.64
N SER A 613 24.44 5.77 15.69
CA SER A 613 24.66 6.97 14.86
C SER A 613 25.02 6.63 13.41
N TYR A 614 25.51 5.41 13.15
CA TYR A 614 25.74 4.87 11.81
C TYR A 614 24.57 3.99 11.38
N GLY A 615 24.28 4.01 10.08
CA GLY A 615 23.16 3.29 9.50
C GLY A 615 22.80 3.81 8.12
N ASP A 616 21.68 3.33 7.60
CA ASP A 616 21.13 3.77 6.33
C ASP A 616 19.60 3.89 6.41
N ARG A 617 19.00 4.48 5.40
CA ARG A 617 17.55 4.43 5.19
C ARG A 617 17.28 3.54 3.99
N VAL A 618 16.30 2.65 4.14
CA VAL A 618 15.83 1.79 3.06
C VAL A 618 14.47 2.29 2.55
N VAL A 619 14.35 2.37 1.23
CA VAL A 619 13.10 2.59 0.51
C VAL A 619 12.78 1.38 -0.37
N ASP A 620 11.60 1.40 -0.97
CA ASP A 620 11.08 0.35 -1.85
C ASP A 620 12.13 -0.11 -2.89
N GLY A 621 12.25 -1.42 -3.09
CA GLY A 621 13.20 -2.00 -4.05
C GLY A 621 12.98 -1.51 -5.48
N GLY A 622 11.75 -1.14 -5.81
CA GLY A 622 11.38 -0.56 -7.08
C GLY A 622 11.95 0.83 -7.31
N TYR A 623 12.65 1.46 -6.37
CA TYR A 623 13.44 2.67 -6.66
C TYR A 623 14.70 2.32 -7.46
N PHE A 624 15.27 1.14 -7.26
CA PHE A 624 16.38 0.63 -8.07
C PHE A 624 15.84 -0.10 -9.31
N GLU A 625 15.00 -1.11 -9.12
CA GLU A 625 14.57 -2.05 -10.17
C GLU A 625 13.30 -2.77 -9.71
N ASN A 626 12.22 -2.77 -10.52
CA ASN A 626 10.89 -3.20 -10.06
C ASN A 626 10.62 -4.72 -10.15
N SER A 627 11.35 -5.48 -10.97
CA SER A 627 11.12 -6.89 -11.29
C SER A 627 11.72 -7.89 -10.30
N GLY A 628 12.79 -7.54 -9.61
CA GLY A 628 13.55 -8.48 -8.79
C GLY A 628 14.40 -9.45 -9.62
N LEU A 629 14.47 -9.29 -10.95
CA LEU A 629 15.21 -10.16 -11.84
C LEU A 629 16.72 -10.05 -11.67
N SER A 630 17.25 -8.87 -11.33
CA SER A 630 18.69 -8.71 -11.13
C SER A 630 19.22 -9.68 -10.06
N THR A 631 18.51 -9.76 -8.93
CA THR A 631 18.85 -10.66 -7.82
C THR A 631 18.51 -12.12 -8.12
N ALA A 632 17.45 -12.38 -8.89
CA ALA A 632 17.13 -13.73 -9.34
C ALA A 632 18.17 -14.29 -10.32
N LEU A 633 18.71 -13.44 -11.20
CA LEU A 633 19.76 -13.78 -12.15
C LEU A 633 21.08 -14.07 -11.45
N ASP A 634 21.49 -13.21 -10.50
CA ASP A 634 22.66 -13.41 -9.65
C ASP A 634 22.63 -14.82 -9.00
N LEU A 635 21.45 -15.25 -8.50
CA LEU A 635 21.25 -16.59 -7.96
C LEU A 635 21.26 -17.68 -9.04
N ALA A 636 20.62 -17.47 -10.19
CA ALA A 636 20.57 -18.44 -11.27
C ALA A 636 21.97 -18.82 -11.78
N GLU A 637 22.85 -17.83 -11.96
CA GLU A 637 24.25 -18.05 -12.36
C GLU A 637 25.01 -18.84 -11.29
N ALA A 638 24.80 -18.52 -10.01
CA ALA A 638 25.43 -19.24 -8.90
C ALA A 638 24.95 -20.70 -8.79
N LEU A 639 23.66 -20.97 -9.03
CA LEU A 639 23.11 -22.34 -9.05
C LEU A 639 23.66 -23.15 -10.22
N HIS A 640 23.82 -22.53 -11.39
CA HIS A 640 24.43 -23.18 -12.54
C HIS A 640 25.88 -23.59 -12.25
N GLY A 641 26.64 -22.73 -11.59
CA GLY A 641 28.01 -23.04 -11.14
C GLY A 641 28.09 -24.25 -10.18
N LEU A 642 26.99 -24.59 -9.51
CA LEU A 642 26.86 -25.77 -8.64
C LEU A 642 26.19 -26.97 -9.33
N GLY A 643 25.99 -26.92 -10.65
CA GLY A 643 25.49 -28.02 -11.46
C GLY A 643 23.97 -28.17 -11.52
N LEU A 644 23.19 -27.23 -10.96
CA LEU A 644 21.73 -27.21 -11.12
C LEU A 644 21.31 -26.48 -12.41
N LYS A 645 20.14 -26.85 -12.95
CA LYS A 645 19.52 -26.14 -14.08
C LYS A 645 18.55 -25.07 -13.55
N PRO A 646 18.90 -23.77 -13.56
CA PRO A 646 18.00 -22.73 -13.11
C PRO A 646 16.90 -22.45 -14.14
N ALA A 647 15.72 -22.06 -13.65
CA ALA A 647 14.68 -21.46 -14.48
C ALA A 647 14.09 -20.25 -13.77
N LEU A 648 14.04 -19.12 -14.47
CA LEU A 648 13.53 -17.85 -13.99
C LEU A 648 12.09 -17.65 -14.47
N VAL A 649 11.21 -17.28 -13.55
CA VAL A 649 9.84 -16.89 -13.87
C VAL A 649 9.63 -15.46 -13.42
N TRP A 650 9.41 -14.56 -14.37
CA TRP A 650 9.09 -13.17 -14.11
C TRP A 650 7.57 -12.99 -14.01
N VAL A 651 7.12 -12.61 -12.82
CA VAL A 651 5.71 -12.28 -12.54
C VAL A 651 5.55 -10.77 -12.69
N GLN A 652 5.04 -10.35 -13.86
CA GLN A 652 4.75 -8.96 -14.13
C GLN A 652 3.44 -8.54 -13.49
N ASN A 653 3.40 -7.28 -13.13
CA ASN A 653 2.28 -6.65 -12.46
C ASN A 653 1.84 -5.37 -13.16
N ASP A 654 2.72 -4.70 -13.92
CA ASP A 654 2.34 -3.55 -14.73
C ASP A 654 1.67 -3.99 -16.04
N PRO A 655 0.54 -3.35 -16.44
CA PRO A 655 -0.19 -3.74 -17.63
C PRO A 655 0.65 -3.48 -18.88
N ASN A 656 0.79 -4.50 -19.71
CA ASN A 656 1.34 -4.40 -21.05
C ASN A 656 0.30 -3.71 -21.94
N ILE A 657 0.52 -2.43 -22.22
CA ILE A 657 -0.38 -1.59 -23.02
C ILE A 657 0.09 -1.66 -24.47
N ASP A 658 -0.70 -2.30 -25.33
CA ASP A 658 -0.51 -2.27 -26.78
C ASP A 658 -1.01 -0.89 -27.32
N ARG A 659 -0.33 0.19 -26.92
CA ARG A 659 -0.72 1.53 -27.39
C ARG A 659 -0.65 1.57 -28.91
N ALA A 660 -1.50 2.39 -29.52
CA ALA A 660 -1.42 2.85 -30.91
C ALA A 660 -0.15 3.71 -31.18
N ALA A 661 0.98 3.34 -30.56
CA ALA A 661 2.29 3.81 -30.93
C ALA A 661 2.56 3.37 -32.36
N LYS A 662 3.11 4.26 -33.18
CA LYS A 662 3.76 3.83 -34.41
C LYS A 662 4.88 2.89 -33.98
N LYS A 663 4.71 1.58 -34.20
CA LYS A 663 5.74 0.59 -33.93
C LYS A 663 6.88 0.90 -34.90
N THR A 664 7.94 1.52 -34.40
CA THR A 664 9.21 1.62 -35.13
C THR A 664 9.59 0.19 -35.56
N PRO A 665 10.08 -0.04 -36.79
CA PRO A 665 10.44 -1.38 -37.22
C PRO A 665 11.37 -2.04 -36.18
N PRO A 666 11.09 -3.30 -35.77
CA PRO A 666 11.91 -3.96 -34.78
C PRO A 666 13.34 -4.08 -35.30
N ARG A 667 14.30 -3.75 -34.44
CA ARG A 667 15.73 -3.94 -34.69
C ARG A 667 16.28 -4.94 -33.67
N PRO A 668 17.48 -5.49 -33.89
CA PRO A 668 18.20 -6.28 -32.87
C PRO A 668 18.52 -5.53 -31.57
N ALA A 669 18.18 -4.23 -31.49
CA ALA A 669 18.38 -3.37 -30.33
C ALA A 669 17.02 -2.85 -29.81
N ALA A 670 17.03 -2.24 -28.61
CA ALA A 670 15.85 -1.63 -28.00
C ALA A 670 15.13 -0.70 -29.00
N THR A 671 13.85 -0.99 -29.24
CA THR A 671 13.04 -0.28 -30.22
C THR A 671 12.10 0.67 -29.47
N PRO A 672 12.22 2.00 -29.63
CA PRO A 672 11.41 2.94 -28.88
C PRO A 672 9.95 2.86 -29.34
N GLN A 673 9.04 2.86 -28.35
CA GLN A 673 7.62 3.08 -28.58
C GLN A 673 7.35 4.59 -28.55
N ILE A 674 6.98 5.16 -29.69
CA ILE A 674 6.68 6.59 -29.80
C ILE A 674 5.17 6.77 -29.66
N ALA A 675 4.76 7.30 -28.51
CA ALA A 675 3.39 7.77 -28.28
C ALA A 675 3.26 9.26 -28.66
N PRO A 676 2.05 9.77 -28.96
CA PRO A 676 1.82 11.20 -29.11
C PRO A 676 2.30 11.97 -27.87
N LEU A 677 2.96 13.10 -28.06
CA LEU A 677 3.26 14.01 -26.94
C LEU A 677 1.96 14.60 -26.40
N ASP A 678 1.75 14.49 -25.09
CA ASP A 678 0.69 15.22 -24.40
C ASP A 678 1.09 16.71 -24.32
N GLN A 679 0.40 17.55 -25.08
CA GLN A 679 0.60 19.00 -25.15
C GLN A 679 -0.47 19.75 -24.34
N SER A 680 -1.11 19.10 -23.38
CA SER A 680 -2.08 19.78 -22.53
C SER A 680 -1.40 20.86 -21.68
N LEU A 681 -2.08 21.99 -21.49
CA LEU A 681 -1.63 23.09 -20.63
C LEU A 681 -1.24 22.62 -19.23
N GLY A 682 -1.90 21.57 -18.73
CA GLY A 682 -1.57 20.95 -17.44
C GLY A 682 -0.17 20.32 -17.43
N VAL A 683 0.21 19.61 -18.49
CA VAL A 683 1.55 19.03 -18.64
C VAL A 683 2.61 20.12 -18.87
N GLU A 684 2.31 21.19 -19.61
CA GLU A 684 3.28 22.29 -19.78
C GLU A 684 3.54 23.05 -18.47
N VAL A 685 2.52 23.29 -17.66
CA VAL A 685 2.64 24.02 -16.39
C VAL A 685 3.21 23.14 -15.27
N ALA A 686 2.75 21.89 -15.15
CA ALA A 686 3.20 20.98 -14.09
C ALA A 686 4.42 20.13 -14.48
N GLY A 687 4.73 20.06 -15.77
CA GLY A 687 5.80 19.24 -16.36
C GLY A 687 7.16 19.39 -15.69
N PRO A 688 7.65 20.61 -15.42
CA PRO A 688 8.94 20.78 -14.73
C PRO A 688 9.01 20.14 -13.34
N LEU A 689 7.85 20.05 -12.65
CA LEU A 689 7.76 19.43 -11.32
C LEU A 689 7.46 17.93 -11.40
N SER A 690 6.72 17.49 -12.41
CA SER A 690 6.34 16.08 -12.58
C SER A 690 7.38 15.25 -13.33
N ALA A 691 8.18 15.85 -14.23
CA ALA A 691 9.15 15.14 -15.06
C ALA A 691 10.24 14.40 -14.26
N PRO A 692 10.84 14.96 -13.19
CA PRO A 692 11.80 14.21 -12.38
C PRO A 692 11.18 12.97 -11.74
N VAL A 693 9.96 13.10 -11.21
CA VAL A 693 9.24 11.99 -10.58
C VAL A 693 8.84 10.94 -11.62
N GLY A 694 8.30 11.38 -12.77
CA GLY A 694 7.95 10.50 -13.88
C GLY A 694 9.16 9.76 -14.44
N THR A 695 10.31 10.45 -14.56
CA THR A 695 11.57 9.85 -15.02
C THR A 695 12.09 8.82 -14.02
N LEU A 696 12.01 9.10 -12.71
CA LEU A 696 12.37 8.12 -11.68
C LEU A 696 11.51 6.85 -11.78
N ILE A 697 10.19 7.00 -11.95
CA ILE A 697 9.25 5.90 -12.12
C ILE A 697 9.48 5.14 -13.44
N ALA A 698 9.88 5.81 -14.51
CA ALA A 698 10.19 5.17 -15.79
C ALA A 698 11.55 4.45 -15.77
N THR A 699 12.55 5.01 -15.10
CA THR A 699 13.93 4.47 -15.03
C THR A 699 13.93 3.10 -14.36
N ARG A 700 13.18 2.94 -13.25
CA ARG A 700 13.06 1.63 -12.57
C ARG A 700 12.48 0.52 -13.47
N GLN A 701 11.60 0.88 -14.41
CA GLN A 701 11.01 -0.08 -15.35
C GLN A 701 11.98 -0.38 -16.49
N GLY A 702 12.74 0.63 -16.94
CA GLY A 702 13.87 0.45 -17.85
C GLY A 702 14.92 -0.54 -17.32
N HIS A 703 15.31 -0.42 -16.05
CA HIS A 703 16.22 -1.38 -15.41
C HIS A 703 15.64 -2.81 -15.35
N GLY A 704 14.32 -2.95 -15.16
CA GLY A 704 13.66 -4.26 -15.17
C GLY A 704 13.71 -4.94 -16.54
N GLU A 705 13.47 -4.18 -17.61
CA GLU A 705 13.60 -4.69 -18.98
C GLU A 705 15.06 -5.03 -19.33
N GLU A 706 16.03 -4.23 -18.88
CA GLU A 706 17.47 -4.55 -19.02
C GLU A 706 17.83 -5.85 -18.28
N ALA A 707 17.35 -6.02 -17.05
CA ALA A 707 17.55 -7.24 -16.27
C ALA A 707 16.91 -8.47 -16.92
N ALA A 708 15.73 -8.31 -17.54
CA ALA A 708 15.07 -9.37 -18.29
C ALA A 708 15.86 -9.79 -19.54
N ASP A 709 16.38 -8.83 -20.30
CA ASP A 709 17.22 -9.13 -21.47
C ASP A 709 18.54 -9.80 -21.07
N LEU A 710 19.18 -9.36 -19.99
CA LEU A 710 20.35 -10.03 -19.41
C LEU A 710 20.02 -11.46 -18.97
N ALA A 711 18.87 -11.66 -18.32
CA ALA A 711 18.43 -12.98 -17.88
C ALA A 711 18.19 -13.95 -19.05
N VAL A 712 17.52 -13.50 -20.12
CA VAL A 712 17.33 -14.30 -21.33
C VAL A 712 18.68 -14.68 -21.94
N ARG A 713 19.60 -13.73 -22.11
CA ARG A 713 20.94 -13.99 -22.69
C ARG A 713 21.78 -14.92 -21.80
N ALA A 714 21.73 -14.75 -20.49
CA ALA A 714 22.47 -15.61 -19.56
C ALA A 714 21.91 -17.04 -19.56
N LEU A 715 20.59 -17.20 -19.45
CA LEU A 715 19.95 -18.52 -19.49
C LEU A 715 20.13 -19.21 -20.85
N ALA A 716 20.13 -18.47 -21.95
CA ALA A 716 20.43 -19.01 -23.27
C ALA A 716 21.83 -19.63 -23.34
N ARG A 717 22.83 -18.96 -22.72
CA ARG A 717 24.20 -19.48 -22.60
C ARG A 717 24.28 -20.69 -21.69
N ILE A 718 23.54 -20.69 -20.58
CA ILE A 718 23.51 -21.78 -19.58
C ILE A 718 22.84 -23.04 -20.15
N ASN A 719 21.71 -22.89 -20.83
CA ASN A 719 20.87 -24.01 -21.29
C ASN A 719 21.12 -24.41 -22.76
N GLY A 720 21.95 -23.67 -23.50
CA GLY A 720 22.26 -23.95 -24.90
C GLY A 720 21.14 -23.64 -25.91
N THR A 721 20.05 -22.99 -25.47
CA THR A 721 18.93 -22.54 -26.32
C THR A 721 18.29 -21.27 -25.75
N GLU A 722 17.81 -20.36 -26.60
CA GLU A 722 17.22 -19.07 -26.17
C GLU A 722 15.91 -19.18 -25.37
N THR A 723 15.17 -20.29 -25.49
CA THR A 723 13.80 -20.41 -24.94
C THR A 723 13.67 -21.31 -23.72
N LEU A 724 14.70 -22.10 -23.37
CA LEU A 724 14.63 -22.96 -22.19
C LEU A 724 15.00 -22.16 -20.93
N GLY A 725 14.02 -21.96 -20.05
CA GLY A 725 14.24 -21.56 -18.67
C GLY A 725 13.91 -20.11 -18.30
N PHE A 726 13.43 -19.27 -19.21
CA PHE A 726 12.90 -17.93 -18.87
C PHE A 726 11.41 -17.83 -19.23
N PHE A 727 10.56 -17.56 -18.25
CA PHE A 727 9.11 -17.48 -18.42
C PHE A 727 8.58 -16.13 -17.97
N LYS A 728 7.57 -15.61 -18.67
CA LYS A 728 6.87 -14.37 -18.29
C LYS A 728 5.41 -14.67 -17.98
N ILE A 729 4.94 -14.21 -16.84
CA ILE A 729 3.51 -14.09 -16.55
C ILE A 729 3.16 -12.62 -16.70
N LEU A 730 2.40 -12.31 -17.75
CA LEU A 730 2.10 -10.95 -18.18
C LEU A 730 0.79 -10.47 -17.56
N MET A 731 0.69 -9.17 -17.31
CA MET A 731 -0.59 -8.51 -17.13
C MET A 731 -0.94 -7.82 -18.44
N ASN A 732 -1.93 -8.29 -19.19
CA ASN A 732 -2.35 -7.67 -20.44
C ASN A 732 -3.51 -6.71 -20.19
N GLU A 733 -3.52 -5.56 -20.87
CA GLU A 733 -4.67 -4.65 -20.83
C GLU A 733 -5.96 -5.36 -21.27
N THR A 734 -5.88 -6.21 -22.30
CA THR A 734 -6.98 -7.05 -22.78
C THR A 734 -6.51 -8.51 -22.88
N PRO A 735 -6.68 -9.34 -21.82
CA PRO A 735 -6.30 -10.74 -21.86
C PRO A 735 -7.03 -11.52 -22.96
N THR A 736 -6.28 -12.36 -23.67
CA THR A 736 -6.76 -13.22 -24.74
C THR A 736 -7.16 -14.59 -24.18
N ILE A 737 -8.38 -14.70 -23.67
CA ILE A 737 -8.86 -15.95 -23.04
C ILE A 737 -9.02 -17.05 -24.10
N GLY A 738 -9.63 -16.74 -25.25
CA GLY A 738 -9.76 -17.63 -26.42
C GLY A 738 -10.48 -18.96 -26.15
N PRO A 739 -10.68 -19.82 -27.17
CA PRO A 739 -11.07 -21.21 -26.94
C PRO A 739 -9.88 -22.03 -26.39
N ALA A 740 -10.17 -23.11 -25.67
CA ALA A 740 -9.15 -24.04 -25.16
C ALA A 740 -8.26 -24.56 -26.30
N ALA A 741 -6.94 -24.56 -26.10
CA ALA A 741 -6.08 -25.43 -26.89
C ALA A 741 -6.39 -26.89 -26.51
N PRO A 742 -6.28 -27.86 -27.45
CA PRO A 742 -6.48 -29.27 -27.13
C PRO A 742 -5.57 -29.70 -25.97
N GLY A 743 -6.16 -30.24 -24.89
CA GLY A 743 -5.40 -30.69 -23.71
C GLY A 743 -5.05 -29.59 -22.69
N ASP A 744 -5.61 -28.39 -22.81
CA ASP A 744 -5.40 -27.34 -21.81
C ASP A 744 -6.21 -27.59 -20.52
N ALA A 745 -5.57 -28.27 -19.56
CA ALA A 745 -6.16 -28.60 -18.27
C ALA A 745 -6.50 -27.36 -17.43
N LEU A 746 -5.70 -26.29 -17.52
CA LEU A 746 -5.93 -25.05 -16.78
C LEU A 746 -7.19 -24.36 -17.30
N PHE A 747 -7.37 -24.34 -18.62
CA PHE A 747 -8.58 -23.78 -19.22
C PHE A 747 -9.83 -24.54 -18.80
N ALA A 748 -9.80 -25.87 -18.89
CA ALA A 748 -10.94 -26.71 -18.56
C ALA A 748 -11.33 -26.62 -17.08
N ALA A 749 -10.34 -26.50 -16.19
CA ALA A 749 -10.57 -26.46 -14.75
C ALA A 749 -11.06 -25.09 -14.25
N GLN A 750 -10.55 -23.99 -14.81
CA GLN A 750 -10.68 -22.67 -14.17
C GLN A 750 -11.08 -21.52 -15.11
N CYS A 751 -10.85 -21.63 -16.43
CA CYS A 751 -11.07 -20.50 -17.35
C CYS A 751 -12.32 -20.65 -18.23
N ALA A 752 -12.97 -21.80 -18.21
CA ALA A 752 -14.11 -22.10 -19.08
C ALA A 752 -15.27 -21.10 -18.89
N SER A 753 -15.52 -20.64 -17.66
CA SER A 753 -16.56 -19.65 -17.37
C SER A 753 -16.25 -18.25 -17.92
N LEU A 754 -14.97 -17.96 -18.20
CA LEU A 754 -14.50 -16.70 -18.76
C LEU A 754 -14.33 -16.72 -20.30
N ALA A 755 -14.50 -17.88 -20.95
CA ALA A 755 -14.20 -18.07 -22.38
C ALA A 755 -14.90 -17.08 -23.34
N ARG A 756 -16.06 -16.54 -22.93
CA ARG A 756 -16.84 -15.58 -23.72
C ARG A 756 -16.72 -14.12 -23.23
N LYS A 757 -15.99 -13.89 -22.15
CA LYS A 757 -15.81 -12.57 -21.54
C LYS A 757 -14.56 -11.91 -22.14
N LYS A 758 -14.56 -10.58 -22.23
CA LYS A 758 -13.39 -9.79 -22.62
C LYS A 758 -13.04 -8.79 -21.52
N PRO A 759 -12.50 -9.28 -20.38
CA PRO A 759 -12.01 -8.38 -19.35
C PRO A 759 -10.97 -7.42 -19.96
N ALA A 760 -11.00 -6.17 -19.52
CA ALA A 760 -10.09 -5.16 -20.00
C ALA A 760 -9.78 -4.14 -18.90
N MET A 761 -8.50 -3.98 -18.58
CA MET A 761 -8.06 -3.10 -17.51
C MET A 761 -6.88 -2.24 -17.94
N SER A 762 -7.20 -0.98 -18.26
CA SER A 762 -6.23 0.04 -18.69
C SER A 762 -5.65 0.85 -17.52
N LYS A 763 -6.38 0.94 -16.41
CA LYS A 763 -5.96 1.62 -15.17
C LYS A 763 -6.14 0.71 -13.98
N VAL A 764 -5.04 0.16 -13.48
CA VAL A 764 -5.05 -0.72 -12.31
C VAL A 764 -4.56 0.07 -11.11
N SER A 765 -5.33 0.04 -10.02
CA SER A 765 -4.94 0.68 -8.77
C SER A 765 -3.78 -0.07 -8.09
N MET A 766 -2.67 0.63 -7.83
CA MET A 766 -1.62 0.17 -6.93
C MET A 766 -1.96 0.58 -5.50
N SER A 767 -2.46 -0.36 -4.70
CA SER A 767 -2.92 -0.10 -3.33
C SER A 767 -2.60 -1.28 -2.42
N TRP A 768 -2.48 -1.01 -1.12
CA TRP A 768 -2.40 -2.01 -0.04
C TRP A 768 -3.78 -2.57 0.36
N TRP A 769 -4.73 -2.49 -0.56
CA TRP A 769 -6.05 -3.08 -0.54
C TRP A 769 -6.54 -3.20 -1.99
N LEU A 770 -7.21 -4.29 -2.35
CA LEU A 770 -7.78 -4.50 -3.67
C LEU A 770 -9.29 -4.70 -3.56
N SER A 771 -10.07 -4.04 -4.42
CA SER A 771 -11.49 -4.35 -4.56
C SER A 771 -11.68 -5.74 -5.16
N ALA A 772 -12.84 -6.36 -4.92
CA ALA A 772 -13.18 -7.66 -5.50
C ALA A 772 -13.12 -7.64 -7.03
N SER A 773 -13.54 -6.53 -7.66
CA SER A 773 -13.44 -6.34 -9.11
C SER A 773 -11.99 -6.38 -9.63
N VAL A 774 -11.06 -5.73 -8.92
CA VAL A 774 -9.65 -5.75 -9.29
C VAL A 774 -9.05 -7.15 -9.08
N GLN A 775 -9.39 -7.83 -7.98
CA GLN A 775 -8.92 -9.21 -7.73
C GLN A 775 -9.42 -10.19 -8.80
N ALA A 776 -10.69 -10.10 -9.19
CA ALA A 776 -11.28 -10.95 -10.23
C ALA A 776 -10.61 -10.74 -11.60
N GLU A 777 -10.29 -9.48 -11.95
CA GLU A 777 -9.53 -9.19 -13.18
C GLU A 777 -8.12 -9.79 -13.11
N LEU A 778 -7.40 -9.60 -11.99
CA LEU A 778 -6.05 -10.15 -11.83
C LEU A 778 -6.06 -11.67 -11.93
N ASP A 779 -7.06 -12.32 -11.34
CA ASP A 779 -7.25 -13.76 -11.47
C ASP A 779 -7.51 -14.18 -12.93
N ALA A 780 -8.32 -13.41 -13.66
CA ALA A 780 -8.59 -13.64 -15.08
C ALA A 780 -7.35 -13.50 -15.98
N GLN A 781 -6.31 -12.77 -15.56
CA GLN A 781 -5.05 -12.68 -16.32
C GLN A 781 -4.37 -14.05 -16.46
N PHE A 782 -4.55 -14.96 -15.49
CA PHE A 782 -4.02 -16.32 -15.58
C PHE A 782 -4.71 -17.17 -16.66
N CYS A 783 -5.88 -16.72 -17.14
CA CYS A 783 -6.61 -17.35 -18.23
C CYS A 783 -6.21 -16.85 -19.62
N ASP A 784 -5.34 -15.83 -19.72
CA ASP A 784 -4.73 -15.43 -20.98
C ASP A 784 -3.95 -16.59 -21.62
N ALA A 785 -4.08 -16.75 -22.94
CA ALA A 785 -3.48 -17.87 -23.67
C ALA A 785 -1.94 -17.92 -23.60
N ALA A 786 -1.24 -16.79 -23.47
CA ALA A 786 0.22 -16.77 -23.29
C ALA A 786 0.60 -17.17 -21.86
N ASN A 787 -0.14 -16.68 -20.86
CA ASN A 787 0.08 -17.05 -19.46
C ASN A 787 -0.21 -18.53 -19.22
N ARG A 788 -1.32 -19.06 -19.73
CA ARG A 788 -1.66 -20.50 -19.63
C ARG A 788 -0.57 -21.39 -20.22
N ARG A 789 -0.04 -21.03 -21.40
CA ARG A 789 1.09 -21.75 -22.02
C ARG A 789 2.32 -21.73 -21.12
N SER A 790 2.71 -20.56 -20.64
CA SER A 790 3.86 -20.40 -19.73
C SER A 790 3.69 -21.23 -18.46
N ILE A 791 2.51 -21.23 -17.84
CA ILE A 791 2.22 -22.03 -16.63
C ILE A 791 2.31 -23.54 -16.93
N ASN A 792 1.74 -23.99 -18.05
CA ASN A 792 1.83 -25.39 -18.47
C ASN A 792 3.28 -25.81 -18.69
N ASP A 793 4.09 -24.97 -19.34
CA ASP A 793 5.50 -25.24 -19.59
C ASP A 793 6.33 -25.25 -18.29
N ILE A 794 6.07 -24.32 -17.37
CA ILE A 794 6.67 -24.30 -16.02
C ILE A 794 6.35 -25.62 -15.29
N VAL A 795 5.08 -26.02 -15.22
CA VAL A 795 4.68 -27.25 -14.53
C VAL A 795 5.33 -28.48 -15.19
N ALA A 796 5.40 -28.53 -16.53
CA ALA A 796 6.09 -29.61 -17.24
C ALA A 796 7.59 -29.67 -16.90
N LEU A 797 8.26 -28.51 -16.82
CA LEU A 797 9.69 -28.41 -16.47
C LEU A 797 9.98 -28.86 -15.04
N THR A 798 9.03 -28.73 -14.12
CA THR A 798 9.21 -29.14 -12.72
C THR A 798 8.89 -30.60 -12.43
N THR A 799 8.18 -31.25 -13.34
CA THR A 799 7.71 -32.64 -13.22
C THR A 799 8.56 -33.63 -14.01
N ARG A 800 9.34 -33.15 -14.99
CA ARG A 800 10.26 -33.96 -15.79
C ARG A 800 11.73 -33.64 -15.46
N PRO A 801 12.61 -34.66 -15.35
CA PRO A 801 14.05 -34.48 -15.13
C PRO A 801 14.79 -33.86 -16.34
#